data_AF-A0A7M4EW29-F1
#
_entry.id   AF-A0A7M4EW29-F1
#
_cell.length_a   1.000
_cell.length_b   1.000
_cell.length_c   1.000
_cell.angle_alpha   90.00
_cell.angle_beta   90.00
_cell.angle_gamma   90.00
#
_symmetry.space_group_name_H-M   'P 1'
#
loop_
_entity.id
_entity.type
_entity.pdbx_description
1 polymer ?
#
loop_
_entity_poly.entity_id
_entity_poly.type
_entity_poly.pdbx_seq_one_letter_code
_entity_poly.pdbx_strand_id
1 'polypeptide(L)'
;MSFLHINSNGAGEQQVEIPSAIPSLSLPPALQAKLGKSQLLLPSLIGLIKDTGFTQRTSLIASFAFMSLCSHQRPPRWLRASARVERRLFPAAVCSVRAVPGGGAARTRGCVGRGFDCHRENVGHRRRETLAVTSLEGAVPIGAEGRRCPEGGARLAAAGGGFSSSLCSVNSAGGQRRRPYVTGPGPAPVPAPAQSSGFIMLRAFRHTNGKFGRHHLQSRDHHKSVLAIRREDVNVWERRAPLAPKHVKELTHLGYKVLVQPSNRRAIHEKDYIKAGGIIQEDISKASLIVGVKRPPEDKLIPKKNYAFFSHTIKAQEANMSLLDEILRREIRLIDYEKMVDHRGVRVVAFGKWAGVAGMINILHGMGLRFLALGHHTPFMHIGMAHNYRNSNQAVQAVRDAGYEISLGLMPKSLGPLTFVFTGTGNVSKGAQEMFNALPCEFVEPHELKEVSKSGDLRKVYGTVLSRHHHLVRKSDGVYDPAEYEKHPELYTSRFNSDIAPYTTCLINGIYWEQDTPRLLSRQDAQRLLAPNKSPSLATEGCPELPHKLLAICDISADTGGSIEFMTECTTINNPFCIYDADQHIIHDSVEGSGILMCSIDNLPAQLPIESTEYFGDMLFPYIEEMLLSEGSEPLESQNYSPVVRDAVIASNGSLTPKYKYIQKLRESREYAQSLTMDKKKKVLLLGSGYVSGPVIEYLTRDPNIQITAASFMKEQLEQLTKKHSNVTSVIMDVIKHEDKLSTLVKKHDLVISLLPYSAHPLVAKKCIDSKVNLVTASYLTPAMKELQESVEAAGITVISEMGLDPGLDHMLAMECIDKAKEVGATVVSYTSFCGGLPAPEYSDNPLRYKFSWSPQGVLLNTVQPAVYLQNGEVINIPAGGALLDSVIPMDFFPGLNLEGFPNRDSTKYAEPYGIQSAHTLLRGTLRYKGYSKAMGGFVKLGLVNSDPYPLVSATAPSITWKGLMCQLLGLKPSVKSSSLKEAVYNKLGKDNSQLEAVEWLGLLGDEPVPIADSIVGALAKHMERKLPFGAGERDMIVMRNEIGLRHPSGHFEDKLIDLVVYGDDKGYSAMAKTVGYPTAIAAKMVLNGEIDAKGMVIPLTKNIYGPVLERIRSEGIVYRTQSVIRQ
;
A
#
# COMPACT_ATOMS: atom_id res chain seq x y z
N MET A 1 -24.26 23.06 44.89
CA MET A 1 -24.39 23.15 46.36
C MET A 1 -23.19 23.90 46.91
N SER A 2 -23.24 24.39 48.15
CA SER A 2 -22.39 25.47 48.66
C SER A 2 -21.47 25.04 49.82
N PHE A 3 -20.83 26.01 50.48
CA PHE A 3 -19.92 25.95 51.64
C PHE A 3 -18.43 25.73 51.26
N LEU A 4 -17.49 26.67 51.50
CA LEU A 4 -17.04 27.41 52.73
C LEU A 4 -16.04 26.58 53.59
N HIS A 5 -15.02 27.13 54.28
CA HIS A 5 -14.22 28.39 54.20
C HIS A 5 -13.07 28.31 55.24
N ILE A 6 -12.39 29.44 55.57
CA ILE A 6 -11.44 29.67 56.71
C ILE A 6 -10.05 28.97 56.52
N ASN A 7 -8.87 29.62 56.51
CA ASN A 7 -8.17 30.63 57.38
C ASN A 7 -7.58 30.05 58.69
N SER A 8 -6.47 30.53 59.28
CA SER A 8 -5.30 31.31 58.81
C SER A 8 -4.28 31.54 59.97
N ASN A 9 -2.98 31.64 59.66
CA ASN A 9 -1.90 32.34 60.43
C ASN A 9 -1.46 31.81 61.82
N GLY A 10 -0.19 32.08 62.21
CA GLY A 10 0.20 32.10 63.64
C GLY A 10 1.67 31.96 64.10
N ALA A 11 2.60 32.84 63.68
CA ALA A 11 3.91 33.14 64.34
C ALA A 11 4.98 32.01 64.54
N GLY A 12 6.27 32.29 64.76
CA GLY A 12 7.03 33.55 64.64
C GLY A 12 8.45 33.52 65.27
N GLU A 13 9.26 34.55 64.94
CA GLU A 13 10.47 35.05 65.67
C GLU A 13 11.77 34.19 65.61
N GLN A 14 13.02 34.73 65.56
CA GLN A 14 13.63 36.08 65.47
C GLN A 14 15.12 35.93 64.93
N GLN A 15 16.09 36.86 64.77
CA GLN A 15 16.27 38.28 65.17
C GLN A 15 17.09 39.17 64.16
N VAL A 16 18.41 39.36 64.34
CA VAL A 16 19.31 40.50 63.91
C VAL A 16 20.78 39.97 63.76
N GLU A 17 21.83 40.52 63.12
CA GLU A 17 22.29 41.85 62.56
C GLU A 17 22.98 41.62 61.15
N ILE A 18 23.38 42.53 60.22
CA ILE A 18 23.71 43.99 60.16
C ILE A 18 25.14 44.32 60.73
N PRO A 19 25.92 45.38 60.35
CA PRO A 19 25.78 46.42 59.32
C PRO A 19 26.90 46.44 58.20
N SER A 20 27.02 47.55 57.46
CA SER A 20 27.77 47.77 56.20
C SER A 20 29.04 48.65 56.29
N ALA A 21 30.00 48.51 55.35
CA ALA A 21 30.85 49.61 54.82
C ALA A 21 31.61 49.23 53.51
N ILE A 22 32.13 50.22 52.78
CA ILE A 22 32.88 50.14 51.50
C ILE A 22 34.22 50.87 51.66
N PRO A 23 35.38 50.30 51.23
CA PRO A 23 36.08 50.88 50.07
C PRO A 23 36.82 49.89 49.15
N SER A 24 37.20 50.42 47.98
CA SER A 24 38.01 49.84 46.90
C SER A 24 39.40 49.31 47.30
N LEU A 25 39.93 48.37 46.51
CA LEU A 25 41.15 48.61 45.70
C LEU A 25 41.38 47.54 44.61
N SER A 26 42.18 47.91 43.61
CA SER A 26 42.47 47.14 42.39
C SER A 26 43.96 46.80 42.26
N LEU A 27 44.34 45.75 41.54
CA LEU A 27 45.62 45.69 40.81
C LEU A 27 45.58 44.67 39.63
N PRO A 28 45.98 45.08 38.39
CA PRO A 28 46.19 44.21 37.21
C PRO A 28 47.74 44.14 36.94
N PRO A 29 48.32 44.18 35.71
CA PRO A 29 47.86 43.86 34.33
C PRO A 29 48.85 42.98 33.51
N ALA A 30 48.52 42.67 32.24
CA ALA A 30 49.24 43.17 31.04
C ALA A 30 49.19 42.25 29.78
N LEU A 31 48.67 42.80 28.67
CA LEU A 31 49.13 42.69 27.27
C LEU A 31 49.33 41.30 26.59
N GLN A 32 49.20 41.12 25.26
CA GLN A 32 48.79 42.01 24.17
C GLN A 32 48.02 41.23 23.07
N ALA A 33 47.64 41.90 21.97
CA ALA A 33 46.78 41.35 20.92
C ALA A 33 47.48 41.22 19.55
N LYS A 34 46.83 40.50 18.62
CA LYS A 34 46.94 40.59 17.14
C LYS A 34 48.35 40.65 16.51
N LEU A 35 48.69 39.62 15.71
CA LEU A 35 48.83 39.71 14.24
C LEU A 35 49.27 38.34 13.67
N GLY A 36 49.09 38.12 12.36
CA GLY A 36 49.43 36.84 11.71
C GLY A 36 48.66 36.53 10.42
N LYS A 37 48.61 37.47 9.46
CA LYS A 37 48.25 37.17 8.06
C LYS A 37 49.55 37.02 7.25
N SER A 38 49.43 36.39 6.07
CA SER A 38 50.48 36.28 5.04
C SER A 38 51.61 35.28 5.37
N GLN A 39 52.23 34.55 4.42
CA GLN A 39 51.76 34.07 3.11
C GLN A 39 52.76 33.03 2.55
N LEU A 40 52.28 32.10 1.73
CA LEU A 40 53.00 31.49 0.58
C LEU A 40 54.23 30.56 0.78
N LEU A 41 54.40 29.74 -0.27
CA LEU A 41 55.58 29.01 -0.77
C LEU A 41 55.99 27.64 -0.18
N LEU A 42 56.06 26.70 -1.15
CA LEU A 42 56.83 25.45 -1.23
C LEU A 42 58.36 25.69 -1.07
N PRO A 43 59.23 24.66 -0.89
CA PRO A 43 59.08 23.29 -1.43
C PRO A 43 59.53 22.10 -0.55
N SER A 44 59.41 20.92 -1.18
CA SER A 44 59.86 19.57 -0.80
C SER A 44 61.33 19.42 -0.40
N LEU A 45 61.67 18.35 0.36
CA LEU A 45 62.69 17.34 0.03
C LEU A 45 62.64 16.10 0.97
N ILE A 46 63.08 14.93 0.47
CA ILE A 46 63.78 13.74 1.08
C ILE A 46 63.53 13.37 2.58
N GLY A 47 63.44 12.10 3.02
CA GLY A 47 63.55 10.79 2.35
C GLY A 47 64.53 9.80 3.04
N LEU A 48 64.20 8.48 3.03
CA LEU A 48 65.04 7.31 3.42
C LEU A 48 65.47 7.16 4.91
N ILE A 49 65.87 5.99 5.46
CA ILE A 49 65.50 4.56 5.27
C ILE A 49 66.13 3.69 6.41
N LYS A 50 65.70 2.41 6.59
CA LYS A 50 66.38 1.31 7.37
C LYS A 50 66.40 1.43 8.91
N ASP A 51 66.68 0.37 9.70
CA ASP A 51 66.97 -1.08 9.47
C ASP A 51 66.36 -1.86 10.68
N THR A 52 65.77 -3.06 10.63
CA THR A 52 66.13 -4.41 10.12
C THR A 52 64.82 -5.29 10.02
N GLY A 53 64.74 -6.61 9.77
CA GLY A 53 65.65 -7.67 9.30
C GLY A 53 65.31 -9.08 9.88
N PHE A 54 65.38 -10.15 9.05
CA PHE A 54 65.35 -11.62 9.38
C PHE A 54 64.05 -12.21 10.01
N THR A 55 63.51 -13.41 9.61
CA THR A 55 63.94 -14.44 8.62
C THR A 55 62.75 -15.17 7.95
N GLN A 56 62.76 -15.26 6.60
CA GLN A 56 62.47 -16.42 5.70
C GLN A 56 61.64 -17.65 6.20
N ARG A 57 60.77 -18.34 5.43
CA ARG A 57 60.77 -18.67 3.97
C ARG A 57 59.36 -18.80 3.33
N THR A 58 59.20 -18.20 2.14
CA THR A 58 58.74 -18.75 0.81
C THR A 58 57.88 -20.03 0.75
N SER A 59 56.93 -20.24 -0.19
CA SER A 59 56.87 -19.88 -1.64
C SER A 59 55.45 -20.21 -2.21
N LEU A 60 54.87 -19.67 -3.30
CA LEU A 60 55.22 -18.67 -4.32
C LEU A 60 53.91 -18.09 -4.98
N ILE A 61 53.94 -16.83 -5.45
CA ILE A 61 53.65 -16.33 -6.84
C ILE A 61 52.54 -17.03 -7.68
N ALA A 62 51.67 -16.35 -8.47
CA ALA A 62 51.40 -14.91 -8.75
C ALA A 62 50.14 -14.78 -9.66
N SER A 63 49.71 -13.63 -10.22
CA SER A 63 49.56 -12.22 -9.77
C SER A 63 49.29 -11.33 -11.00
N PHE A 64 48.40 -10.33 -10.91
CA PHE A 64 48.01 -9.32 -11.95
C PHE A 64 47.42 -9.85 -13.28
N ALA A 65 46.40 -9.28 -13.97
CA ALA A 65 45.58 -8.05 -13.93
C ALA A 65 45.92 -6.92 -14.94
N PHE A 66 44.88 -6.09 -15.22
CA PHE A 66 44.82 -4.77 -15.88
C PHE A 66 44.48 -4.58 -17.39
N MET A 67 43.31 -3.95 -17.59
CA MET A 67 42.99 -2.78 -18.48
C MET A 67 42.56 -2.87 -19.97
N SER A 68 41.39 -2.23 -20.19
CA SER A 68 41.07 -1.20 -21.22
C SER A 68 40.71 -1.51 -22.70
N LEU A 69 39.46 -1.12 -23.00
CA LEU A 69 38.99 -0.25 -24.10
C LEU A 69 38.84 -0.75 -25.56
N CYS A 70 37.79 -0.16 -26.18
CA CYS A 70 37.59 0.13 -27.62
C CYS A 70 37.21 -0.99 -28.62
N SER A 71 35.90 -0.99 -28.93
CA SER A 71 35.31 -0.80 -30.27
C SER A 71 35.27 -1.94 -31.33
N HIS A 72 34.02 -2.19 -31.76
CA HIS A 72 33.54 -2.26 -33.15
C HIS A 72 33.49 -3.59 -33.95
N GLN A 73 32.42 -3.63 -34.77
CA GLN A 73 32.13 -4.48 -35.95
C GLN A 73 31.70 -5.96 -35.80
N ARG A 74 30.71 -6.31 -36.65
CA ARG A 74 30.17 -7.65 -37.04
C ARG A 74 30.43 -7.80 -38.57
N PRO A 75 29.94 -8.83 -39.32
CA PRO A 75 29.55 -10.23 -39.03
C PRO A 75 30.34 -11.24 -39.95
N PRO A 76 30.04 -12.56 -39.98
CA PRO A 76 29.01 -13.17 -40.88
C PRO A 76 28.14 -14.25 -40.14
N ARG A 77 26.96 -14.77 -40.56
CA ARG A 77 26.15 -14.96 -41.80
C ARG A 77 26.19 -16.37 -42.48
N TRP A 78 25.16 -17.20 -42.18
CA TRP A 78 24.45 -18.25 -42.99
C TRP A 78 25.26 -19.37 -43.70
N LEU A 79 24.90 -20.67 -43.70
CA LEU A 79 23.70 -21.37 -44.28
C LEU A 79 23.48 -22.74 -43.56
N ARG A 80 22.26 -23.25 -43.22
CA ARG A 80 21.15 -23.91 -44.00
C ARG A 80 21.29 -25.42 -44.36
N ALA A 81 20.54 -26.29 -43.64
CA ALA A 81 19.81 -27.52 -44.09
C ALA A 81 18.96 -28.04 -42.88
N SER A 82 17.62 -28.20 -42.93
CA SER A 82 16.79 -29.33 -43.45
C SER A 82 16.88 -30.63 -42.61
N ALA A 83 15.79 -31.31 -42.16
CA ALA A 83 14.34 -31.03 -42.17
C ALA A 83 13.56 -31.89 -41.10
N ARG A 84 12.23 -31.73 -41.05
CA ARG A 84 11.22 -32.27 -40.07
C ARG A 84 11.28 -33.79 -39.72
N VAL A 85 10.78 -34.14 -38.52
CA VAL A 85 9.66 -35.10 -38.24
C VAL A 85 9.09 -34.85 -36.80
N GLU A 86 8.08 -35.60 -36.35
CA GLU A 86 7.07 -35.25 -35.31
C GLU A 86 7.31 -35.66 -33.82
N ARG A 87 6.57 -34.96 -32.92
CA ARG A 87 5.80 -35.43 -31.74
C ARG A 87 6.41 -35.69 -30.33
N ARG A 88 5.67 -35.13 -29.35
CA ARG A 88 5.30 -35.61 -27.99
C ARG A 88 6.30 -35.58 -26.80
N LEU A 89 5.93 -34.71 -25.83
CA LEU A 89 5.69 -34.96 -24.38
C LEU A 89 6.74 -35.66 -23.49
N PHE A 90 7.04 -34.99 -22.37
CA PHE A 90 7.41 -35.48 -21.02
C PHE A 90 8.15 -36.82 -20.82
N PRO A 91 9.19 -36.79 -19.96
CA PRO A 91 9.45 -37.83 -18.98
C PRO A 91 9.38 -37.31 -17.53
N ALA A 92 9.20 -38.24 -16.58
CA ALA A 92 9.35 -38.02 -15.15
C ALA A 92 10.34 -39.05 -14.55
N ALA A 93 10.86 -38.73 -13.36
CA ALA A 93 11.48 -39.62 -12.36
C ALA A 93 12.41 -40.79 -12.80
N VAL A 94 13.67 -40.73 -12.35
CA VAL A 94 14.54 -41.91 -12.13
C VAL A 94 15.22 -41.77 -10.76
N CYS A 95 15.54 -42.90 -10.11
CA CYS A 95 16.05 -43.00 -8.73
C CYS A 95 17.29 -43.93 -8.64
N SER A 96 17.75 -44.26 -7.42
CA SER A 96 18.94 -45.09 -7.05
C SER A 96 20.29 -44.33 -7.05
N VAL A 97 21.35 -44.71 -6.31
CA VAL A 97 21.71 -46.01 -5.67
C VAL A 97 22.16 -45.89 -4.18
N ARG A 98 22.08 -47.03 -3.47
CA ARG A 98 22.38 -47.34 -2.04
C ARG A 98 23.76 -46.94 -1.47
N ALA A 99 23.80 -46.78 -0.13
CA ALA A 99 24.81 -47.38 0.77
C ALA A 99 24.22 -47.64 2.19
N VAL A 100 24.74 -48.64 2.93
CA VAL A 100 24.27 -49.12 4.27
C VAL A 100 25.48 -49.74 5.00
N PRO A 101 25.82 -49.37 6.26
CA PRO A 101 25.28 -50.01 7.49
C PRO A 101 25.09 -49.06 8.71
N GLY A 102 24.49 -49.45 9.85
CA GLY A 102 23.76 -50.67 10.20
C GLY A 102 23.65 -50.89 11.74
N GLY A 103 22.68 -51.69 12.20
CA GLY A 103 22.57 -52.20 13.58
C GLY A 103 21.80 -51.33 14.60
N GLY A 104 20.99 -51.97 15.47
CA GLY A 104 20.28 -51.32 16.59
C GLY A 104 18.89 -51.94 16.85
N ALA A 105 18.70 -52.61 17.99
CA ALA A 105 17.55 -53.50 18.21
C ALA A 105 16.46 -52.98 19.16
N ALA A 106 15.21 -53.04 18.67
CA ALA A 106 14.01 -53.52 19.37
C ALA A 106 13.34 -52.74 20.53
N ARG A 107 12.11 -53.21 20.81
CA ARG A 107 11.25 -53.09 22.03
C ARG A 107 10.28 -51.90 22.19
N THR A 108 9.03 -52.21 21.81
CA THR A 108 7.78 -52.12 22.61
C THR A 108 7.32 -50.76 23.17
N ARG A 109 6.12 -50.35 22.70
CA ARG A 109 5.21 -49.46 23.45
C ARG A 109 4.81 -50.09 24.78
N GLY A 110 4.54 -49.26 25.79
CA GLY A 110 3.88 -49.65 27.03
C GLY A 110 3.09 -48.48 27.62
N CYS A 111 1.77 -48.50 27.47
CA CYS A 111 0.87 -47.52 28.08
C CYS A 111 -0.15 -48.24 28.96
N VAL A 112 -0.11 -47.95 30.25
CA VAL A 112 -1.10 -48.29 31.28
C VAL A 112 -1.61 -46.94 31.82
N GLY A 113 -2.89 -46.72 32.13
CA GLY A 113 -4.03 -47.63 32.11
C GLY A 113 -4.91 -47.45 33.36
N ARG A 114 -5.97 -46.65 33.23
CA ARG A 114 -7.15 -46.43 34.11
C ARG A 114 -7.87 -45.16 33.61
N GLY A 115 -9.19 -45.02 33.63
CA GLY A 115 -10.26 -45.97 33.96
C GLY A 115 -11.44 -45.27 34.66
N PHE A 116 -12.67 -45.81 34.49
CA PHE A 116 -13.95 -45.35 35.06
C PHE A 116 -14.56 -44.03 34.48
N ASP A 117 -15.87 -43.82 34.40
CA ASP A 117 -17.07 -44.69 34.14
C ASP A 117 -18.34 -43.78 34.21
N CYS A 118 -19.57 -44.11 33.78
CA CYS A 118 -20.13 -45.15 32.88
C CYS A 118 -21.57 -44.70 32.49
N HIS A 119 -22.20 -45.24 31.43
CA HIS A 119 -23.61 -45.72 31.46
C HIS A 119 -24.02 -46.45 30.15
N ARG A 120 -25.00 -47.37 30.27
CA ARG A 120 -25.69 -48.11 29.17
C ARG A 120 -27.09 -47.50 28.91
N GLU A 121 -28.05 -48.02 28.11
CA GLU A 121 -28.31 -49.26 27.32
C GLU A 121 -29.43 -48.89 26.28
N ASN A 122 -29.81 -49.55 25.17
CA ASN A 122 -29.75 -50.93 24.61
C ASN A 122 -29.23 -50.86 23.14
N VAL A 123 -28.95 -51.90 22.33
CA VAL A 123 -29.35 -53.33 22.14
C VAL A 123 -30.61 -53.56 21.27
N GLY A 124 -30.40 -54.11 20.06
CA GLY A 124 -31.44 -54.54 19.12
C GLY A 124 -30.93 -55.55 18.06
N HIS A 125 -31.24 -56.84 18.24
CA HIS A 125 -30.88 -58.00 17.37
C HIS A 125 -31.54 -57.96 15.96
N ARG A 126 -31.12 -58.71 14.89
CA ARG A 126 -30.35 -59.96 14.64
C ARG A 126 -29.50 -59.79 13.33
N ARG A 127 -28.37 -60.47 13.07
CA ARG A 127 -28.17 -61.86 12.54
C ARG A 127 -29.00 -62.16 11.26
N ARG A 128 -28.49 -62.75 10.15
CA ARG A 128 -27.40 -63.75 9.95
C ARG A 128 -26.85 -63.81 8.50
N GLU A 129 -25.60 -64.32 8.32
CA GLU A 129 -25.13 -65.51 7.54
C GLU A 129 -26.01 -66.04 6.36
N THR A 130 -25.53 -66.56 5.21
CA THR A 130 -24.17 -66.95 4.71
C THR A 130 -24.17 -67.27 3.18
N LEU A 131 -22.98 -67.37 2.56
CA LEU A 131 -22.54 -68.19 1.37
C LEU A 131 -23.46 -68.27 0.11
N ALA A 132 -23.07 -67.87 -1.11
CA ALA A 132 -21.89 -68.17 -1.96
C ALA A 132 -21.99 -69.45 -2.83
N VAL A 133 -21.79 -69.29 -4.16
CA VAL A 133 -21.41 -70.34 -5.14
C VAL A 133 -20.40 -69.72 -6.12
N THR A 134 -19.43 -70.53 -6.59
CA THR A 134 -18.37 -70.12 -7.53
C THR A 134 -18.32 -71.06 -8.73
N SER A 135 -17.84 -70.55 -9.87
CA SER A 135 -17.20 -71.37 -10.92
C SER A 135 -16.32 -70.48 -11.82
N LEU A 136 -15.15 -70.98 -12.18
CA LEU A 136 -14.30 -70.43 -13.25
C LEU A 136 -14.46 -71.29 -14.51
N GLU A 137 -14.20 -70.71 -15.68
CA GLU A 137 -13.45 -71.34 -16.77
C GLU A 137 -13.00 -70.28 -17.79
N GLY A 138 -12.07 -70.61 -18.70
CA GLY A 138 -11.54 -69.64 -19.68
C GLY A 138 -10.70 -70.27 -20.80
N ALA A 139 -10.51 -69.53 -21.90
CA ALA A 139 -9.79 -69.98 -23.10
C ALA A 139 -9.18 -68.81 -23.92
N VAL A 140 -8.16 -69.12 -24.75
CA VAL A 140 -7.23 -68.23 -25.50
C VAL A 140 -6.58 -69.10 -26.62
N PRO A 141 -6.04 -68.63 -27.79
CA PRO A 141 -6.23 -67.42 -28.66
C PRO A 141 -6.54 -67.80 -30.14
N ILE A 142 -6.36 -66.89 -31.14
CA ILE A 142 -5.50 -67.05 -32.38
C ILE A 142 -5.75 -65.98 -33.49
N GLY A 143 -4.66 -65.44 -34.07
CA GLY A 143 -4.54 -64.94 -35.48
C GLY A 143 -4.99 -63.50 -35.83
N ALA A 144 -4.79 -62.96 -37.06
CA ALA A 144 -3.76 -63.21 -38.11
C ALA A 144 -3.82 -62.16 -39.28
N GLU A 145 -2.66 -61.72 -39.81
CA GLU A 145 -2.43 -60.91 -41.07
C GLU A 145 -3.19 -59.56 -41.26
N GLY A 146 -2.90 -58.64 -42.20
CA GLY A 146 -1.62 -58.31 -42.86
C GLY A 146 -1.66 -57.93 -44.37
N ARG A 147 -1.77 -56.63 -44.77
CA ARG A 147 -1.14 -55.99 -46.00
C ARG A 147 -1.67 -54.59 -46.42
N ARG A 148 -0.72 -53.74 -46.89
CA ARG A 148 -0.73 -52.77 -48.04
C ARG A 148 -1.67 -51.53 -48.12
N CYS A 149 -1.04 -50.41 -48.50
CA CYS A 149 -1.62 -49.21 -49.14
C CYS A 149 -1.80 -49.44 -50.68
N PRO A 150 -2.37 -48.51 -51.50
CA PRO A 150 -1.66 -47.27 -51.89
C PRO A 150 -2.52 -46.02 -52.25
N GLU A 151 -1.83 -44.88 -52.38
CA GLU A 151 -2.02 -43.76 -53.35
C GLU A 151 -3.36 -43.00 -53.54
N GLY A 152 -3.24 -41.73 -53.95
CA GLY A 152 -4.39 -40.83 -54.21
C GLY A 152 -4.07 -39.34 -54.01
N GLY A 153 -3.12 -38.79 -54.78
CA GLY A 153 -2.69 -37.39 -54.64
C GLY A 153 -3.30 -36.43 -55.66
N ALA A 154 -3.79 -35.27 -55.21
CA ALA A 154 -4.08 -34.12 -56.07
C ALA A 154 -3.78 -32.78 -55.37
N ARG A 155 -3.09 -31.87 -56.07
CA ARG A 155 -3.01 -30.45 -55.75
C ARG A 155 -3.76 -29.67 -56.84
N LEU A 156 -4.49 -28.64 -56.47
CA LEU A 156 -4.76 -27.34 -57.15
C LEU A 156 -5.80 -26.62 -56.26
N ALA A 157 -5.72 -25.39 -55.77
CA ALA A 157 -5.04 -24.13 -56.13
C ALA A 157 -5.98 -23.07 -56.75
N ALA A 158 -6.32 -22.10 -55.92
CA ALA A 158 -6.67 -20.70 -56.23
C ALA A 158 -8.04 -20.35 -56.85
N ALA A 159 -8.33 -19.05 -56.77
CA ALA A 159 -9.57 -18.32 -57.13
C ALA A 159 -10.84 -18.65 -56.30
N GLY A 160 -11.68 -17.70 -55.87
CA GLY A 160 -11.52 -16.24 -55.80
C GLY A 160 -12.58 -15.45 -56.59
N GLY A 161 -13.40 -14.67 -55.88
CA GLY A 161 -14.60 -13.99 -56.40
C GLY A 161 -15.87 -14.81 -56.14
N GLY A 162 -17.07 -14.23 -56.15
CA GLY A 162 -17.45 -12.83 -56.38
C GLY A 162 -18.91 -12.74 -56.86
N PHE A 163 -19.51 -11.54 -56.79
CA PHE A 163 -20.93 -11.26 -57.14
C PHE A 163 -22.00 -11.93 -56.24
N SER A 164 -23.28 -11.58 -56.35
CA SER A 164 -23.97 -10.33 -55.91
C SER A 164 -25.39 -10.25 -56.49
N SER A 165 -26.37 -9.83 -55.67
CA SER A 165 -27.67 -9.20 -56.01
C SER A 165 -28.80 -9.97 -56.73
N SER A 166 -30.05 -9.65 -56.32
CA SER A 166 -31.34 -9.72 -57.07
C SER A 166 -31.97 -11.12 -57.33
N LEU A 167 -33.31 -11.34 -57.45
CA LEU A 167 -34.55 -10.72 -56.87
C LEU A 167 -35.80 -11.61 -57.20
N CYS A 168 -37.02 -11.16 -56.84
CA CYS A 168 -38.38 -11.71 -57.12
C CYS A 168 -38.87 -12.90 -56.24
N SER A 169 -40.12 -13.04 -55.73
CA SER A 169 -41.50 -12.48 -55.97
C SER A 169 -42.34 -13.15 -57.09
N VAL A 170 -43.70 -13.19 -57.13
CA VAL A 170 -44.81 -12.45 -56.45
C VAL A 170 -46.05 -13.36 -56.21
N ASN A 171 -46.88 -13.14 -55.16
CA ASN A 171 -48.32 -13.54 -55.00
C ASN A 171 -48.88 -13.08 -53.60
N SER A 172 -50.15 -13.20 -53.17
CA SER A 172 -51.54 -13.04 -53.73
C SER A 172 -52.58 -13.50 -52.67
N ALA A 173 -53.89 -13.16 -52.59
CA ALA A 173 -54.76 -11.99 -52.89
C ALA A 173 -56.23 -12.39 -52.46
N GLY A 174 -57.23 -11.54 -52.12
CA GLY A 174 -57.29 -10.09 -51.86
C GLY A 174 -58.72 -9.48 -52.00
N GLY A 175 -59.49 -9.26 -50.92
CA GLY A 175 -60.75 -8.47 -50.95
C GLY A 175 -61.57 -8.45 -49.63
N GLN A 176 -62.67 -7.68 -49.45
CA GLN A 176 -63.39 -6.62 -50.21
C GLN A 176 -64.68 -6.22 -49.37
N ARG A 177 -65.37 -5.05 -49.29
CA ARG A 177 -65.51 -3.68 -49.89
C ARG A 177 -65.87 -2.67 -48.72
N ARG A 178 -66.51 -1.46 -48.78
CA ARG A 178 -67.16 -0.57 -49.79
C ARG A 178 -67.06 0.95 -49.41
N ARG A 179 -68.17 1.74 -49.42
CA ARG A 179 -68.36 3.22 -49.22
C ARG A 179 -69.89 3.51 -49.04
N PRO A 180 -70.44 4.68 -48.55
CA PRO A 180 -70.23 6.04 -49.13
C PRO A 180 -70.55 7.37 -48.33
N TYR A 181 -70.26 8.53 -48.97
CA TYR A 181 -70.92 9.87 -48.99
C TYR A 181 -70.98 10.91 -47.81
N VAL A 182 -71.01 12.21 -48.21
CA VAL A 182 -71.51 13.48 -47.58
C VAL A 182 -70.52 14.57 -47.05
N THR A 183 -70.39 15.67 -47.85
CA THR A 183 -70.06 17.13 -47.62
C THR A 183 -68.93 17.68 -46.70
N GLY A 184 -68.34 18.82 -47.13
CA GLY A 184 -67.45 19.73 -46.37
C GLY A 184 -68.15 21.02 -45.86
N PRO A 185 -67.44 22.13 -45.50
CA PRO A 185 -66.75 23.00 -46.49
C PRO A 185 -65.39 23.62 -46.05
N GLY A 186 -64.81 24.53 -46.86
CA GLY A 186 -63.61 25.37 -46.59
C GLY A 186 -63.94 26.79 -46.05
N PRO A 187 -63.06 27.84 -46.15
CA PRO A 187 -62.01 28.09 -47.17
C PRO A 187 -60.62 28.61 -46.65
N ALA A 188 -59.82 29.26 -47.52
CA ALA A 188 -58.44 29.81 -47.30
C ALA A 188 -58.43 31.31 -46.86
N PRO A 189 -57.32 32.14 -46.84
CA PRO A 189 -56.06 32.22 -47.65
C PRO A 189 -54.75 32.02 -46.82
N VAL A 190 -53.47 31.97 -47.29
CA VAL A 190 -52.67 32.56 -48.42
C VAL A 190 -52.30 34.06 -48.17
N PRO A 191 -51.04 34.56 -48.31
CA PRO A 191 -49.98 34.22 -49.29
C PRO A 191 -48.51 33.99 -48.78
N ALA A 192 -47.59 33.75 -49.73
CA ALA A 192 -46.10 33.69 -49.61
C ALA A 192 -45.45 35.06 -50.02
N PRO A 193 -44.18 35.27 -50.52
CA PRO A 193 -43.09 34.38 -51.06
C PRO A 193 -41.99 34.06 -50.00
N ALA A 194 -40.70 33.72 -50.23
CA ALA A 194 -39.75 33.57 -51.38
C ALA A 194 -38.73 32.42 -51.08
N GLN A 195 -38.08 31.72 -52.03
CA GLN A 195 -36.91 32.02 -52.92
C GLN A 195 -35.63 32.54 -52.22
N SER A 196 -34.39 32.10 -52.53
CA SER A 196 -33.86 31.26 -53.65
C SER A 196 -32.67 30.38 -53.17
N SER A 197 -32.56 29.09 -53.52
CA SER A 197 -31.96 28.46 -54.73
C SER A 197 -30.41 28.29 -54.69
N GLY A 198 -29.91 27.05 -54.89
CA GLY A 198 -28.45 26.78 -54.84
C GLY A 198 -27.98 25.34 -55.13
N PHE A 199 -28.57 24.62 -56.08
CA PHE A 199 -28.10 23.28 -56.51
C PHE A 199 -27.15 23.37 -57.72
N ILE A 200 -26.06 22.59 -57.73
CA ILE A 200 -25.18 22.44 -58.91
C ILE A 200 -24.88 20.95 -59.18
N MET A 201 -24.90 20.57 -60.46
CA MET A 201 -24.65 19.20 -60.95
C MET A 201 -23.15 18.85 -61.02
N LEU A 202 -22.84 17.55 -61.00
CA LEU A 202 -21.61 16.99 -61.57
C LEU A 202 -21.94 16.22 -62.85
N ARG A 203 -21.43 16.69 -64.00
CA ARG A 203 -21.48 15.99 -65.29
C ARG A 203 -20.27 15.07 -65.45
N ALA A 204 -20.48 13.87 -65.98
CA ALA A 204 -19.41 13.03 -66.49
C ALA A 204 -19.12 13.33 -67.96
N PHE A 205 -17.86 13.22 -68.37
CA PHE A 205 -17.44 13.13 -69.77
C PHE A 205 -16.30 12.10 -69.91
N ARG A 206 -16.33 11.33 -71.01
CA ARG A 206 -15.21 10.49 -71.46
C ARG A 206 -14.65 11.11 -72.75
N HIS A 207 -13.33 11.03 -72.94
CA HIS A 207 -12.76 10.80 -74.28
C HIS A 207 -11.36 10.16 -74.17
N THR A 208 -10.63 10.04 -75.28
CA THR A 208 -9.81 8.86 -75.61
C THR A 208 -8.43 9.18 -76.18
N ASN A 209 -7.45 8.33 -75.86
CA ASN A 209 -6.16 8.09 -76.55
C ASN A 209 -5.20 9.28 -76.78
N GLY A 210 -4.00 9.17 -76.19
CA GLY A 210 -2.79 9.93 -76.53
C GLY A 210 -1.54 9.06 -76.31
N LYS A 211 -0.42 9.33 -77.01
CA LYS A 211 0.72 8.40 -77.13
C LYS A 211 2.07 9.08 -76.80
N PHE A 212 2.94 8.32 -76.13
CA PHE A 212 4.37 8.60 -75.86
C PHE A 212 4.75 9.82 -74.99
N GLY A 213 5.81 9.64 -74.19
CA GLY A 213 6.44 10.69 -73.37
C GLY A 213 7.14 10.14 -72.12
N ARG A 214 8.40 9.68 -72.23
CA ARG A 214 9.22 9.32 -71.06
C ARG A 214 9.77 10.60 -70.42
N HIS A 215 9.21 11.04 -69.30
CA HIS A 215 9.87 11.99 -68.40
C HIS A 215 9.96 11.42 -66.99
N HIS A 216 11.15 11.50 -66.39
CA HIS A 216 11.33 11.27 -64.96
C HIS A 216 10.79 12.48 -64.19
N LEU A 217 9.50 12.43 -63.82
CA LEU A 217 8.97 13.27 -62.75
C LEU A 217 9.20 12.56 -61.43
N GLN A 218 10.11 13.09 -60.61
CA GLN A 218 10.11 12.82 -59.18
C GLN A 218 8.89 13.50 -58.58
N SER A 219 7.81 12.76 -58.33
CA SER A 219 6.72 13.27 -57.50
C SER A 219 7.23 13.45 -56.08
N ARG A 220 7.55 14.70 -55.72
CA ARG A 220 7.64 15.09 -54.32
C ARG A 220 6.22 15.09 -53.78
N ASP A 221 5.87 14.04 -53.04
CA ASP A 221 4.57 13.93 -52.38
C ASP A 221 4.46 15.00 -51.28
N HIS A 222 3.98 16.18 -51.68
CA HIS A 222 3.65 17.30 -50.81
C HIS A 222 2.34 16.98 -50.06
N HIS A 223 2.44 16.08 -49.08
CA HIS A 223 1.40 15.86 -48.07
C HIS A 223 1.07 17.18 -47.36
N LYS A 224 -0.22 17.41 -47.08
CA LYS A 224 -0.72 18.68 -46.48
C LYS A 224 -0.08 18.99 -45.12
N SER A 225 -0.24 18.05 -44.20
CA SER A 225 0.20 18.11 -42.79
C SER A 225 0.57 16.71 -42.32
N VAL A 226 1.26 16.60 -41.18
CA VAL A 226 1.81 15.35 -40.67
C VAL A 226 1.27 15.04 -39.26
N LEU A 227 0.58 13.91 -39.11
CA LEU A 227 0.12 13.38 -37.83
C LEU A 227 1.08 12.29 -37.33
N ALA A 228 1.27 12.16 -36.03
CA ALA A 228 1.96 11.01 -35.43
C ALA A 228 1.10 10.29 -34.37
N ILE A 229 0.94 8.98 -34.55
CA ILE A 229 0.45 8.07 -33.50
C ILE A 229 1.63 7.64 -32.64
N ARG A 230 1.67 8.10 -31.39
CA ARG A 230 2.74 7.82 -30.44
C ARG A 230 2.69 6.37 -29.92
N ARG A 231 3.83 5.82 -29.49
CA ARG A 231 3.90 4.51 -28.78
C ARG A 231 3.25 4.55 -27.40
N GLU A 232 2.88 3.37 -26.91
CA GLU A 232 2.27 3.13 -25.60
C GLU A 232 3.36 2.69 -24.61
N ASP A 233 3.78 3.57 -23.69
CA ASP A 233 4.83 3.26 -22.71
C ASP A 233 4.44 3.41 -21.23
N VAL A 234 3.26 3.96 -20.91
CA VAL A 234 2.83 4.32 -19.53
C VAL A 234 2.77 3.14 -18.52
N ASN A 235 2.20 2.00 -18.90
CA ASN A 235 2.17 0.77 -18.09
C ASN A 235 2.03 -0.47 -18.99
N VAL A 236 2.09 -1.68 -18.40
CA VAL A 236 2.07 -2.95 -19.16
C VAL A 236 0.73 -3.28 -19.82
N TRP A 237 -0.38 -2.82 -19.25
CA TRP A 237 -1.74 -3.11 -19.71
C TRP A 237 -2.22 -2.15 -20.80
N GLU A 238 -1.65 -0.94 -20.88
CA GLU A 238 -1.98 0.04 -21.91
C GLU A 238 -1.45 -0.41 -23.28
N ARG A 239 -2.38 -0.94 -24.08
CA ARG A 239 -2.14 -1.50 -25.42
C ARG A 239 -3.00 -0.82 -26.49
N ARG A 240 -3.79 0.21 -26.11
CA ARG A 240 -4.70 0.97 -26.98
C ARG A 240 -3.93 2.06 -27.74
N ALA A 241 -4.35 2.33 -28.97
CA ALA A 241 -3.94 3.53 -29.71
C ALA A 241 -5.10 4.54 -29.74
N PRO A 242 -4.85 5.84 -30.00
CA PRO A 242 -5.91 6.83 -30.18
C PRO A 242 -6.66 6.67 -31.51
N LEU A 243 -6.06 6.00 -32.50
CA LEU A 243 -6.64 5.80 -33.84
C LEU A 243 -6.36 4.37 -34.34
N ALA A 244 -7.42 3.63 -34.66
CA ALA A 244 -7.36 2.38 -35.41
C ALA A 244 -6.97 2.58 -36.89
N PRO A 245 -6.51 1.53 -37.62
CA PRO A 245 -6.10 1.62 -39.03
C PRO A 245 -7.17 2.16 -39.99
N LYS A 246 -8.48 2.01 -39.70
CA LYS A 246 -9.55 2.61 -40.54
C LYS A 246 -9.40 4.14 -40.65
N HIS A 247 -9.17 4.82 -39.54
CA HIS A 247 -8.96 6.27 -39.50
C HIS A 247 -7.65 6.69 -40.20
N VAL A 248 -6.60 5.88 -40.06
CA VAL A 248 -5.31 6.12 -40.73
C VAL A 248 -5.44 5.98 -42.24
N LYS A 249 -6.26 5.02 -42.71
CA LYS A 249 -6.62 4.89 -44.12
C LYS A 249 -7.37 6.13 -44.59
N GLU A 250 -8.31 6.64 -43.81
CA GLU A 250 -9.09 7.83 -44.19
C GLU A 250 -8.24 9.10 -44.26
N LEU A 251 -7.40 9.37 -43.24
CA LEU A 251 -6.45 10.48 -43.23
C LEU A 251 -5.49 10.46 -44.45
N THR A 252 -5.01 9.28 -44.83
CA THR A 252 -4.10 9.15 -45.98
C THR A 252 -4.81 9.33 -47.33
N HIS A 253 -6.10 8.95 -47.45
CA HIS A 253 -6.90 9.30 -48.63
C HIS A 253 -7.22 10.81 -48.70
N LEU A 254 -7.33 11.49 -47.56
CA LEU A 254 -7.46 12.96 -47.48
C LEU A 254 -6.14 13.70 -47.79
N GLY A 255 -5.02 12.98 -47.97
CA GLY A 255 -3.70 13.53 -48.33
C GLY A 255 -2.79 13.88 -47.15
N TYR A 256 -3.16 13.50 -45.92
CA TYR A 256 -2.33 13.68 -44.73
C TYR A 256 -1.29 12.57 -44.59
N LYS A 257 -0.12 12.90 -44.05
CA LYS A 257 0.91 11.91 -43.73
C LYS A 257 0.71 11.41 -42.31
N VAL A 258 0.46 10.12 -42.12
CA VAL A 258 0.39 9.51 -40.78
C VAL A 258 1.67 8.75 -40.49
N LEU A 259 2.46 9.26 -39.54
CA LEU A 259 3.54 8.53 -38.89
C LEU A 259 2.96 7.66 -37.78
N VAL A 260 3.48 6.45 -37.61
CA VAL A 260 3.09 5.54 -36.52
C VAL A 260 4.36 5.08 -35.83
N GLN A 261 4.53 5.45 -34.56
CA GLN A 261 5.71 5.07 -33.81
C GLN A 261 5.70 3.55 -33.52
N PRO A 262 6.83 2.83 -33.71
CA PRO A 262 6.91 1.39 -33.45
C PRO A 262 6.47 1.03 -32.04
N SER A 263 5.71 -0.06 -31.89
CA SER A 263 5.28 -0.54 -30.57
C SER A 263 5.05 -2.05 -30.60
N ASN A 264 5.79 -2.78 -29.76
CA ASN A 264 5.57 -4.21 -29.50
C ASN A 264 4.47 -4.44 -28.44
N ARG A 265 3.92 -3.36 -27.85
CA ARG A 265 2.86 -3.41 -26.83
C ARG A 265 1.47 -3.19 -27.44
N ARG A 266 1.36 -2.39 -28.50
CA ARG A 266 0.10 -2.08 -29.20
C ARG A 266 -0.62 -3.35 -29.64
N ALA A 267 -1.92 -3.45 -29.34
CA ALA A 267 -2.73 -4.63 -29.68
C ALA A 267 -2.97 -4.78 -31.20
N ILE A 268 -2.97 -3.66 -31.94
CA ILE A 268 -3.08 -3.64 -33.40
C ILE A 268 -1.68 -3.64 -34.02
N HIS A 269 -1.38 -4.64 -34.84
CA HIS A 269 -0.06 -4.85 -35.43
C HIS A 269 0.29 -3.76 -36.46
N GLU A 270 1.54 -3.26 -36.43
CA GLU A 270 2.11 -2.32 -37.42
C GLU A 270 1.77 -2.62 -38.90
N LYS A 271 1.67 -3.90 -39.30
CA LYS A 271 1.35 -4.29 -40.68
C LYS A 271 -0.01 -3.80 -41.14
N ASP A 272 -0.97 -3.65 -40.23
CA ASP A 272 -2.31 -3.19 -40.55
C ASP A 272 -2.36 -1.66 -40.65
N TYR A 273 -1.51 -0.94 -39.91
CA TYR A 273 -1.22 0.47 -40.15
C TYR A 273 -0.51 0.70 -41.50
N ILE A 274 0.45 -0.16 -41.88
CA ILE A 274 1.11 -0.08 -43.21
C ILE A 274 0.10 -0.27 -44.35
N LYS A 275 -0.79 -1.27 -44.26
CA LYS A 275 -1.89 -1.46 -45.22
C LYS A 275 -2.84 -0.26 -45.32
N ALA A 276 -2.96 0.51 -44.23
CA ALA A 276 -3.72 1.74 -44.16
C ALA A 276 -2.94 3.00 -44.58
N GLY A 277 -1.75 2.86 -45.18
CA GLY A 277 -0.91 3.98 -45.62
C GLY A 277 -0.11 4.66 -44.50
N GLY A 278 -0.20 4.16 -43.26
CA GLY A 278 0.59 4.65 -42.13
C GLY A 278 2.05 4.24 -42.23
N ILE A 279 2.96 5.19 -41.96
CA ILE A 279 4.40 5.01 -42.11
C ILE A 279 5.01 4.71 -40.74
N ILE A 280 5.56 3.51 -40.59
CA ILE A 280 6.24 3.10 -39.34
C ILE A 280 7.57 3.85 -39.22
N GLN A 281 7.69 4.76 -38.25
CA GLN A 281 8.85 5.63 -38.10
C GLN A 281 9.09 5.97 -36.62
N GLU A 282 10.34 5.82 -36.16
CA GLU A 282 10.73 6.13 -34.77
C GLU A 282 10.72 7.64 -34.50
N ASP A 283 11.39 8.41 -35.36
CA ASP A 283 11.38 9.86 -35.33
C ASP A 283 10.00 10.39 -35.75
N ILE A 284 9.30 11.03 -34.82
CA ILE A 284 8.01 11.69 -35.06
C ILE A 284 8.09 13.23 -35.04
N SER A 285 9.30 13.81 -35.02
CA SER A 285 9.53 15.27 -34.94
C SER A 285 8.89 16.08 -36.08
N LYS A 286 8.66 15.43 -37.23
CA LYS A 286 8.03 16.02 -38.42
C LYS A 286 6.51 16.19 -38.30
N ALA A 287 5.86 15.64 -37.27
CA ALA A 287 4.43 15.84 -37.04
C ALA A 287 4.12 17.26 -36.55
N SER A 288 2.97 17.84 -36.95
CA SER A 288 2.37 19.01 -36.29
C SER A 288 1.55 18.57 -35.07
N LEU A 289 0.76 17.50 -35.24
CA LEU A 289 -0.07 16.87 -34.20
C LEU A 289 0.47 15.49 -33.79
N ILE A 290 0.67 15.30 -32.48
CA ILE A 290 1.08 14.04 -31.86
C ILE A 290 -0.07 13.54 -30.96
N VAL A 291 -0.64 12.38 -31.28
CA VAL A 291 -1.76 11.77 -30.54
C VAL A 291 -1.33 10.54 -29.75
N GLY A 292 -1.91 10.36 -28.56
CA GLY A 292 -1.71 9.19 -27.70
C GLY A 292 -2.87 8.99 -26.72
N VAL A 293 -3.08 7.78 -26.21
CA VAL A 293 -4.18 7.53 -25.26
C VAL A 293 -3.87 8.12 -23.87
N LYS A 294 -2.62 8.01 -23.42
CA LYS A 294 -2.15 8.48 -22.12
C LYS A 294 -0.91 9.36 -22.28
N ARG A 295 -0.60 10.12 -21.23
CA ARG A 295 0.54 11.04 -21.14
C ARG A 295 1.88 10.41 -21.61
N PRO A 296 2.71 11.16 -22.35
CA PRO A 296 4.08 10.74 -22.66
C PRO A 296 4.99 10.93 -21.44
N PRO A 297 6.13 10.24 -21.36
CA PRO A 297 7.27 10.65 -20.53
C PRO A 297 7.81 12.01 -20.97
N GLU A 298 8.17 12.83 -19.97
CA GLU A 298 8.52 14.25 -20.11
C GLU A 298 9.77 14.48 -20.97
N ASP A 299 10.75 13.58 -20.91
CA ASP A 299 11.96 13.60 -21.74
C ASP A 299 11.63 13.60 -23.24
N LYS A 300 10.55 12.90 -23.63
CA LYS A 300 10.13 12.63 -25.02
C LYS A 300 9.15 13.66 -25.59
N LEU A 301 8.80 14.70 -24.84
CA LEU A 301 7.96 15.80 -25.34
C LEU A 301 8.69 16.57 -26.45
N ILE A 302 8.01 16.93 -27.54
CA ILE A 302 8.62 17.65 -28.67
C ILE A 302 8.15 19.10 -28.65
N PRO A 303 9.05 20.11 -28.54
CA PRO A 303 8.65 21.51 -28.43
C PRO A 303 7.83 22.06 -29.60
N LYS A 304 6.97 23.04 -29.31
CA LYS A 304 6.14 23.79 -30.27
C LYS A 304 5.24 22.89 -31.14
N LYS A 305 4.72 21.80 -30.58
CA LYS A 305 3.79 20.85 -31.24
C LYS A 305 2.40 20.88 -30.61
N ASN A 306 1.40 20.42 -31.36
CA ASN A 306 0.11 20.03 -30.79
C ASN A 306 0.24 18.61 -30.22
N TYR A 307 -0.24 18.42 -29.00
CA TYR A 307 -0.37 17.12 -28.35
C TYR A 307 -1.83 16.92 -27.91
N ALA A 308 -2.37 15.72 -28.18
CA ALA A 308 -3.69 15.33 -27.68
C ALA A 308 -3.63 13.96 -26.97
N PHE A 309 -4.01 13.93 -25.69
CA PHE A 309 -4.05 12.75 -24.83
C PHE A 309 -4.83 13.03 -23.53
N PHE A 310 -5.19 12.00 -22.76
CA PHE A 310 -5.71 12.19 -21.39
C PHE A 310 -4.58 12.64 -20.46
N SER A 311 -4.57 13.93 -20.09
CA SER A 311 -3.45 14.54 -19.38
C SER A 311 -3.57 14.45 -17.87
N HIS A 312 -4.80 14.45 -17.35
CA HIS A 312 -5.13 14.46 -15.91
C HIS A 312 -4.58 15.70 -15.16
N THR A 313 -4.20 16.77 -15.86
CA THR A 313 -3.64 17.99 -15.25
C THR A 313 -4.71 18.91 -14.65
N ILE A 314 -5.96 18.81 -15.13
CA ILE A 314 -7.06 19.73 -14.79
C ILE A 314 -7.45 19.81 -13.31
N LYS A 315 -7.13 18.78 -12.51
CA LYS A 315 -7.38 18.69 -11.06
C LYS A 315 -6.19 19.20 -10.22
N ALA A 316 -5.15 19.78 -10.85
CA ALA A 316 -3.93 20.29 -10.19
C ALA A 316 -3.16 19.27 -9.31
N GLN A 317 -3.42 17.97 -9.48
CA GLN A 317 -2.82 16.90 -8.70
C GLN A 317 -1.31 16.81 -8.95
N GLU A 318 -0.52 16.75 -7.86
CA GLU A 318 0.94 16.86 -7.85
C GLU A 318 1.64 15.91 -8.84
N ALA A 319 1.20 14.64 -8.88
CA ALA A 319 1.73 13.61 -9.78
C ALA A 319 1.56 13.89 -11.29
N ASN A 320 0.82 14.93 -11.69
CA ASN A 320 0.67 15.39 -13.09
C ASN A 320 1.26 16.79 -13.34
N MET A 321 1.85 17.45 -12.33
CA MET A 321 2.28 18.85 -12.46
C MET A 321 3.58 19.03 -13.25
N SER A 322 4.60 18.17 -13.04
CA SER A 322 5.85 18.18 -13.80
C SER A 322 5.63 18.12 -15.32
N LEU A 323 4.69 17.28 -15.75
CA LEU A 323 4.25 17.19 -17.15
C LEU A 323 3.68 18.52 -17.67
N LEU A 324 2.87 19.21 -16.86
CA LEU A 324 2.28 20.50 -17.24
C LEU A 324 3.35 21.59 -17.33
N ASP A 325 4.30 21.64 -16.40
CA ASP A 325 5.45 22.55 -16.46
C ASP A 325 6.30 22.31 -17.71
N GLU A 326 6.57 21.05 -18.04
CA GLU A 326 7.38 20.71 -19.22
C GLU A 326 6.63 21.00 -20.53
N ILE A 327 5.31 20.89 -20.54
CA ILE A 327 4.44 21.30 -21.66
C ILE A 327 4.48 22.82 -21.85
N LEU A 328 4.36 23.60 -20.77
CA LEU A 328 4.47 25.06 -20.81
C LEU A 328 5.89 25.48 -21.26
N ARG A 329 6.93 24.91 -20.64
CA ARG A 329 8.35 25.23 -20.94
C ARG A 329 8.77 24.83 -22.36
N ARG A 330 8.21 23.76 -22.92
CA ARG A 330 8.44 23.36 -24.33
C ARG A 330 7.46 24.04 -25.32
N GLU A 331 6.66 25.01 -24.87
CA GLU A 331 5.66 25.74 -25.67
C GLU A 331 4.68 24.81 -26.41
N ILE A 332 4.27 23.72 -25.79
CA ILE A 332 3.39 22.71 -26.38
C ILE A 332 1.93 23.14 -26.25
N ARG A 333 1.15 22.95 -27.32
CA ARG A 333 -0.31 23.05 -27.28
C ARG A 333 -0.87 21.72 -26.77
N LEU A 334 -1.44 21.71 -25.57
CA LEU A 334 -2.04 20.53 -24.96
C LEU A 334 -3.57 20.56 -25.11
N ILE A 335 -4.12 19.56 -25.80
CA ILE A 335 -5.54 19.28 -25.92
C ILE A 335 -5.87 18.08 -25.02
N ASP A 336 -6.68 18.26 -23.97
CA ASP A 336 -7.12 17.14 -23.12
C ASP A 336 -8.47 16.58 -23.59
N TYR A 337 -8.46 15.31 -23.98
CA TYR A 337 -9.65 14.55 -24.36
C TYR A 337 -10.73 14.50 -23.25
N GLU A 338 -10.38 14.75 -21.98
CA GLU A 338 -11.35 14.84 -20.89
C GLU A 338 -12.21 16.10 -20.95
N LYS A 339 -11.74 17.16 -21.61
CA LYS A 339 -12.43 18.46 -21.74
C LYS A 339 -13.07 18.71 -23.10
N MET A 340 -13.01 17.74 -24.01
CA MET A 340 -13.83 17.74 -25.23
C MET A 340 -15.30 17.47 -24.89
N VAL A 341 -16.10 18.54 -24.79
CA VAL A 341 -17.54 18.52 -24.46
C VAL A 341 -18.38 19.22 -25.54
N ASP A 342 -19.61 18.76 -25.74
CA ASP A 342 -20.56 19.42 -26.63
C ASP A 342 -21.22 20.66 -25.99
N HIS A 343 -22.10 21.32 -26.76
CA HIS A 343 -22.83 22.52 -26.34
C HIS A 343 -23.84 22.28 -25.19
N ARG A 344 -24.02 21.05 -24.73
CA ARG A 344 -24.84 20.65 -23.57
C ARG A 344 -23.97 20.18 -22.39
N GLY A 345 -22.65 20.33 -22.49
CA GLY A 345 -21.68 19.83 -21.51
C GLY A 345 -21.40 18.33 -21.61
N VAL A 346 -21.98 17.61 -22.59
CA VAL A 346 -21.81 16.16 -22.71
C VAL A 346 -20.46 15.86 -23.36
N ARG A 347 -19.61 15.11 -22.66
CA ARG A 347 -18.28 14.71 -23.13
C ARG A 347 -18.36 13.83 -24.37
N VAL A 348 -17.72 14.27 -25.46
CA VAL A 348 -17.82 13.60 -26.78
C VAL A 348 -16.83 12.44 -26.96
N VAL A 349 -15.71 12.43 -26.23
CA VAL A 349 -14.62 11.44 -26.40
C VAL A 349 -14.34 10.71 -25.07
N ALA A 350 -14.88 9.49 -24.93
CA ALA A 350 -14.76 8.71 -23.69
C ALA A 350 -14.85 7.18 -23.90
N PHE A 351 -13.98 6.40 -23.24
CA PHE A 351 -13.98 4.93 -23.31
C PHE A 351 -15.18 4.22 -22.63
N GLY A 352 -16.17 4.95 -22.11
CA GLY A 352 -17.19 4.44 -21.17
C GLY A 352 -17.87 3.14 -21.60
N LYS A 353 -18.23 2.99 -22.88
CA LYS A 353 -18.82 1.75 -23.41
C LYS A 353 -17.94 0.52 -23.15
N TRP A 354 -16.65 0.60 -23.44
CA TRP A 354 -15.73 -0.52 -23.26
C TRP A 354 -15.29 -0.74 -21.81
N ALA A 355 -15.44 0.27 -20.95
CA ALA A 355 -15.39 0.05 -19.49
C ALA A 355 -16.58 -0.80 -19.04
N GLY A 356 -17.80 -0.46 -19.51
CA GLY A 356 -19.01 -1.25 -19.27
C GLY A 356 -18.91 -2.71 -19.71
N VAL A 357 -18.50 -2.95 -20.97
CA VAL A 357 -18.35 -4.32 -21.50
C VAL A 357 -17.31 -5.11 -20.71
N ALA A 358 -16.12 -4.54 -20.45
CA ALA A 358 -15.07 -5.24 -19.71
C ALA A 358 -15.43 -5.48 -18.23
N GLY A 359 -16.10 -4.52 -17.58
CA GLY A 359 -16.60 -4.67 -16.21
C GLY A 359 -17.63 -5.80 -16.11
N MET A 360 -18.57 -5.86 -17.05
CA MET A 360 -19.59 -6.93 -17.08
C MET A 360 -18.98 -8.31 -17.28
N ILE A 361 -18.01 -8.47 -18.19
CA ILE A 361 -17.29 -9.75 -18.36
C ILE A 361 -16.57 -10.15 -17.06
N ASN A 362 -15.87 -9.21 -16.43
CA ASN A 362 -15.10 -9.48 -15.22
C ASN A 362 -16.01 -9.83 -14.04
N ILE A 363 -17.13 -9.13 -13.82
CA ILE A 363 -18.02 -9.45 -12.70
C ILE A 363 -18.77 -10.78 -12.93
N LEU A 364 -19.07 -11.17 -14.17
CA LEU A 364 -19.60 -12.51 -14.45
C LEU A 364 -18.58 -13.60 -14.12
N HIS A 365 -17.31 -13.43 -14.50
CA HIS A 365 -16.23 -14.34 -14.07
C HIS A 365 -16.06 -14.38 -12.53
N GLY A 366 -16.06 -13.20 -11.89
CA GLY A 366 -15.96 -13.07 -10.43
C GLY A 366 -17.14 -13.69 -9.70
N MET A 367 -18.36 -13.56 -10.22
CA MET A 367 -19.55 -14.26 -9.70
C MET A 367 -19.41 -15.77 -9.83
N GLY A 368 -18.83 -16.29 -10.91
CA GLY A 368 -18.45 -17.71 -11.01
C GLY A 368 -17.57 -18.14 -9.84
N LEU A 369 -16.45 -17.44 -9.62
CA LEU A 369 -15.54 -17.71 -8.49
C LEU A 369 -16.23 -17.59 -7.12
N ARG A 370 -17.09 -16.58 -6.94
CA ARG A 370 -17.84 -16.35 -5.70
C ARG A 370 -18.89 -17.42 -5.44
N PHE A 371 -19.60 -17.88 -6.47
CA PHE A 371 -20.51 -19.02 -6.36
C PHE A 371 -19.74 -20.29 -5.99
N LEU A 372 -18.59 -20.58 -6.61
CA LEU A 372 -17.76 -21.73 -6.25
C LEU A 372 -17.29 -21.67 -4.78
N ALA A 373 -16.85 -20.50 -4.32
CA ALA A 373 -16.46 -20.27 -2.92
C ALA A 373 -17.63 -20.44 -1.92
N LEU A 374 -18.87 -20.27 -2.38
CA LEU A 374 -20.11 -20.53 -1.62
C LEU A 374 -20.65 -21.96 -1.82
N GLY A 375 -19.89 -22.85 -2.47
CA GLY A 375 -20.28 -24.26 -2.69
C GLY A 375 -21.13 -24.53 -3.93
N HIS A 376 -21.22 -23.58 -4.86
CA HIS A 376 -22.06 -23.66 -6.06
C HIS A 376 -21.26 -23.70 -7.36
N HIS A 377 -21.33 -24.84 -8.06
CA HIS A 377 -20.99 -24.87 -9.48
C HIS A 377 -22.08 -24.15 -10.29
N THR A 378 -21.69 -23.22 -11.16
CA THR A 378 -22.59 -22.46 -12.04
C THR A 378 -21.94 -22.27 -13.42
N PRO A 379 -22.71 -22.06 -14.51
CA PRO A 379 -22.15 -21.86 -15.85
C PRO A 379 -21.20 -20.65 -15.96
N PHE A 380 -21.33 -19.67 -15.06
CA PHE A 380 -20.42 -18.52 -14.96
C PHE A 380 -18.95 -18.93 -14.71
N MET A 381 -18.70 -20.12 -14.16
CA MET A 381 -17.35 -20.69 -13.99
C MET A 381 -16.54 -20.82 -15.28
N HIS A 382 -17.20 -20.85 -16.44
CA HIS A 382 -16.55 -21.01 -17.75
C HIS A 382 -16.28 -19.69 -18.46
N ILE A 383 -16.77 -18.57 -17.92
CA ILE A 383 -16.43 -17.22 -18.37
C ILE A 383 -15.07 -16.85 -17.75
N GLY A 384 -14.07 -16.52 -18.57
CA GLY A 384 -12.81 -15.92 -18.12
C GLY A 384 -12.85 -14.39 -18.05
N MET A 385 -11.80 -13.80 -17.45
CA MET A 385 -11.57 -12.34 -17.45
C MET A 385 -11.54 -11.72 -18.85
N ALA A 386 -11.93 -10.44 -18.97
CA ALA A 386 -12.02 -9.73 -20.25
C ALA A 386 -10.73 -9.76 -21.09
N HIS A 387 -9.56 -9.75 -20.45
CA HIS A 387 -8.25 -9.80 -21.13
C HIS A 387 -7.84 -11.18 -21.65
N ASN A 388 -8.55 -12.26 -21.30
CA ASN A 388 -8.30 -13.62 -21.80
C ASN A 388 -8.84 -13.82 -23.22
N TYR A 389 -9.81 -13.01 -23.64
CA TYR A 389 -10.39 -13.06 -24.98
C TYR A 389 -9.57 -12.21 -25.96
N ARG A 390 -9.44 -12.67 -27.21
CA ARG A 390 -8.78 -11.91 -28.27
C ARG A 390 -9.62 -10.71 -28.74
N ASN A 391 -10.94 -10.80 -28.57
CA ASN A 391 -11.91 -9.77 -28.86
C ASN A 391 -13.22 -10.03 -28.11
N SER A 392 -14.03 -8.98 -27.99
CA SER A 392 -15.39 -8.94 -27.45
C SER A 392 -16.32 -10.03 -28.01
N ASN A 393 -16.24 -10.37 -29.31
CA ASN A 393 -17.06 -11.43 -29.87
C ASN A 393 -16.78 -12.80 -29.23
N GLN A 394 -15.53 -13.12 -28.87
CA GLN A 394 -15.22 -14.35 -28.13
C GLN A 394 -15.79 -14.32 -26.71
N ALA A 395 -15.77 -13.17 -26.03
CA ALA A 395 -16.40 -13.01 -24.72
C ALA A 395 -17.93 -13.20 -24.80
N VAL A 396 -18.58 -12.60 -25.81
CA VAL A 396 -20.03 -12.77 -26.07
C VAL A 396 -20.39 -14.24 -26.31
N GLN A 397 -19.56 -15.02 -26.99
CA GLN A 397 -19.82 -16.46 -27.15
C GLN A 397 -19.71 -17.20 -25.81
N ALA A 398 -18.67 -16.98 -25.01
CA ALA A 398 -18.57 -17.62 -23.69
C ALA A 398 -19.74 -17.26 -22.75
N VAL A 399 -20.25 -16.02 -22.82
CA VAL A 399 -21.45 -15.60 -22.08
C VAL A 399 -22.72 -16.24 -22.65
N ARG A 400 -22.82 -16.46 -23.97
CA ARG A 400 -23.93 -17.22 -24.60
C ARG A 400 -23.91 -18.70 -24.27
N ASP A 401 -22.74 -19.31 -24.19
CA ASP A 401 -22.58 -20.73 -23.84
C ASP A 401 -23.06 -20.95 -22.39
N ALA A 402 -22.60 -20.11 -21.45
CA ALA A 402 -23.13 -20.07 -20.09
C ALA A 402 -24.64 -19.73 -20.04
N GLY A 403 -25.10 -18.83 -20.91
CA GLY A 403 -26.51 -18.47 -21.06
C GLY A 403 -27.37 -19.63 -21.57
N TYR A 404 -26.85 -20.48 -22.45
CA TYR A 404 -27.54 -21.66 -22.95
C TYR A 404 -27.76 -22.67 -21.82
N GLU A 405 -26.73 -22.94 -21.00
CA GLU A 405 -26.85 -23.77 -19.81
C GLU A 405 -27.87 -23.23 -18.79
N ILE A 406 -27.90 -21.91 -18.57
CA ILE A 406 -28.93 -21.25 -17.75
C ILE A 406 -30.33 -21.51 -18.35
N SER A 407 -30.51 -21.36 -19.67
CA SER A 407 -31.81 -21.58 -20.33
C SER A 407 -32.33 -23.02 -20.25
N LEU A 408 -31.42 -23.99 -20.14
CA LEU A 408 -31.73 -25.41 -19.89
C LEU A 408 -32.11 -25.70 -18.42
N GLY A 409 -31.96 -24.72 -17.52
CA GLY A 409 -32.25 -24.85 -16.10
C GLY A 409 -31.13 -25.50 -15.29
N LEU A 410 -29.87 -25.41 -15.75
CA LEU A 410 -28.70 -25.98 -15.06
C LEU A 410 -28.19 -25.13 -13.88
N MET A 411 -28.92 -24.06 -13.52
CA MET A 411 -28.63 -23.25 -12.34
C MET A 411 -29.04 -23.95 -11.03
N PRO A 412 -28.17 -23.99 -10.00
CA PRO A 412 -28.54 -24.51 -8.68
C PRO A 412 -29.73 -23.77 -8.07
N LYS A 413 -30.78 -24.51 -7.68
CA LYS A 413 -32.06 -23.93 -7.24
C LYS A 413 -31.95 -23.10 -5.96
N SER A 414 -30.99 -23.37 -5.08
CA SER A 414 -30.78 -22.65 -3.82
C SER A 414 -30.20 -21.24 -3.99
N LEU A 415 -29.78 -20.86 -5.20
CA LEU A 415 -29.42 -19.48 -5.55
C LEU A 415 -30.64 -18.58 -5.72
N GLY A 416 -31.80 -19.16 -6.05
CA GLY A 416 -32.99 -18.43 -6.46
C GLY A 416 -32.79 -17.59 -7.73
N PRO A 417 -33.71 -16.66 -8.04
CA PRO A 417 -33.63 -15.81 -9.23
C PRO A 417 -32.50 -14.78 -9.09
N LEU A 418 -31.61 -14.71 -10.08
CA LEU A 418 -30.50 -13.74 -10.07
C LEU A 418 -30.94 -12.40 -10.66
N THR A 419 -30.64 -11.31 -9.94
CA THR A 419 -31.03 -9.93 -10.28
C THR A 419 -29.80 -9.03 -10.43
N PHE A 420 -29.72 -8.35 -11.58
CA PHE A 420 -28.62 -7.48 -11.98
C PHE A 420 -29.13 -6.04 -12.12
N VAL A 421 -28.54 -5.11 -11.35
CA VAL A 421 -28.95 -3.70 -11.34
C VAL A 421 -27.85 -2.84 -11.95
N PHE A 422 -28.20 -2.07 -12.97
CA PHE A 422 -27.28 -1.17 -13.69
C PHE A 422 -27.57 0.28 -13.32
N THR A 423 -26.62 1.01 -12.73
CA THR A 423 -26.84 2.41 -12.36
C THR A 423 -26.43 3.37 -13.47
N GLY A 424 -27.26 4.40 -13.70
CA GLY A 424 -27.09 5.36 -14.78
C GLY A 424 -27.52 4.83 -16.15
N THR A 425 -27.71 5.76 -17.10
CA THR A 425 -28.17 5.50 -18.48
C THR A 425 -27.11 5.85 -19.55
N GLY A 426 -25.89 6.15 -19.10
CA GLY A 426 -24.75 6.51 -19.94
C GLY A 426 -24.10 5.31 -20.65
N ASN A 427 -23.02 5.59 -21.37
CA ASN A 427 -22.33 4.61 -22.21
C ASN A 427 -21.77 3.41 -21.41
N VAL A 428 -21.38 3.60 -20.14
CA VAL A 428 -20.94 2.51 -19.24
C VAL A 428 -22.04 1.49 -19.03
N SER A 429 -23.19 1.94 -18.52
CA SER A 429 -24.38 1.09 -18.29
C SER A 429 -24.83 0.38 -19.57
N LYS A 430 -24.88 1.10 -20.71
CA LYS A 430 -25.20 0.51 -22.03
C LYS A 430 -24.19 -0.56 -22.47
N GLY A 431 -22.89 -0.33 -22.27
CA GLY A 431 -21.86 -1.33 -22.59
C GLY A 431 -21.95 -2.59 -21.72
N ALA A 432 -22.33 -2.45 -20.45
CA ALA A 432 -22.58 -3.60 -19.58
C ALA A 432 -23.85 -4.36 -20.00
N GLN A 433 -24.94 -3.63 -20.31
CA GLN A 433 -26.19 -4.21 -20.84
C GLN A 433 -25.98 -4.96 -22.16
N GLU A 434 -25.14 -4.47 -23.08
CA GLU A 434 -24.80 -5.18 -24.33
C GLU A 434 -24.18 -6.56 -24.10
N MET A 435 -23.43 -6.76 -23.02
CA MET A 435 -22.91 -8.07 -22.63
C MET A 435 -23.94 -8.88 -21.84
N PHE A 436 -24.74 -8.26 -20.97
CA PHE A 436 -25.81 -8.93 -20.24
C PHE A 436 -26.89 -9.51 -21.18
N ASN A 437 -27.21 -8.81 -22.27
CA ASN A 437 -28.10 -9.25 -23.35
C ASN A 437 -27.61 -10.50 -24.13
N ALA A 438 -26.42 -11.04 -23.80
CA ALA A 438 -25.94 -12.32 -24.32
C ALA A 438 -26.40 -13.52 -23.46
N LEU A 439 -26.90 -13.28 -22.24
CA LEU A 439 -27.58 -14.26 -21.38
C LEU A 439 -29.07 -14.35 -21.74
N PRO A 440 -29.80 -15.42 -21.34
CA PRO A 440 -31.26 -15.41 -21.34
C PRO A 440 -31.73 -14.42 -20.27
N CYS A 441 -32.00 -13.17 -20.67
CA CYS A 441 -32.34 -12.10 -19.74
C CYS A 441 -33.74 -11.51 -19.96
N GLU A 442 -34.33 -11.02 -18.88
CA GLU A 442 -35.57 -10.23 -18.87
C GLU A 442 -35.31 -8.91 -18.15
N PHE A 443 -35.65 -7.79 -18.78
CA PHE A 443 -35.57 -6.48 -18.13
C PHE A 443 -36.90 -6.13 -17.47
N VAL A 444 -36.85 -5.69 -16.22
CA VAL A 444 -38.00 -5.35 -15.39
C VAL A 444 -37.82 -3.99 -14.73
N GLU A 445 -38.93 -3.32 -14.46
CA GLU A 445 -38.96 -2.01 -13.82
C GLU A 445 -38.56 -2.08 -12.34
N PRO A 446 -38.01 -1.01 -11.73
CA PRO A 446 -37.46 -1.08 -10.38
C PRO A 446 -38.45 -1.47 -9.28
N HIS A 447 -39.75 -1.31 -9.51
CA HIS A 447 -40.80 -1.72 -8.57
C HIS A 447 -41.11 -3.23 -8.64
N GLU A 448 -40.84 -3.88 -9.78
CA GLU A 448 -41.05 -5.32 -10.01
C GLU A 448 -39.91 -6.17 -9.44
N LEU A 449 -38.72 -5.57 -9.25
CA LEU A 449 -37.50 -6.21 -8.73
C LEU A 449 -37.73 -7.00 -7.44
N LYS A 450 -38.62 -6.51 -6.56
CA LYS A 450 -39.01 -7.13 -5.29
C LYS A 450 -39.80 -8.44 -5.45
N GLU A 451 -40.51 -8.59 -6.56
CA GLU A 451 -41.26 -9.81 -6.89
C GLU A 451 -40.34 -10.81 -7.59
N VAL A 452 -39.70 -10.42 -8.70
CA VAL A 452 -38.86 -11.34 -9.49
C VAL A 452 -37.66 -11.88 -8.70
N SER A 453 -37.12 -11.12 -7.74
CA SER A 453 -36.06 -11.60 -6.82
C SER A 453 -36.47 -12.79 -5.94
N LYS A 454 -37.77 -13.12 -5.87
CA LYS A 454 -38.37 -14.23 -5.12
C LYS A 454 -39.00 -15.30 -6.01
N SER A 455 -39.75 -14.90 -7.04
CA SER A 455 -40.61 -15.79 -7.86
C SER A 455 -40.19 -15.90 -9.33
N GLY A 456 -39.09 -15.27 -9.74
CA GLY A 456 -38.58 -15.32 -11.11
C GLY A 456 -38.21 -16.72 -11.61
N ASP A 457 -38.23 -16.90 -12.93
CA ASP A 457 -37.87 -18.17 -13.57
C ASP A 457 -36.36 -18.38 -13.56
N LEU A 458 -35.90 -19.48 -12.96
CA LEU A 458 -34.48 -19.82 -12.80
C LEU A 458 -33.75 -20.10 -14.14
N ARG A 459 -34.49 -20.19 -15.25
CA ARG A 459 -33.95 -20.34 -16.62
C ARG A 459 -33.56 -19.01 -17.27
N LYS A 460 -33.68 -17.89 -16.54
CA LYS A 460 -33.28 -16.55 -16.99
C LYS A 460 -32.71 -15.72 -15.84
N VAL A 461 -32.04 -14.63 -16.21
CA VAL A 461 -31.52 -13.60 -15.29
C VAL A 461 -32.30 -12.29 -15.45
N TYR A 462 -32.48 -11.56 -14.37
CA TYR A 462 -33.31 -10.36 -14.34
C TYR A 462 -32.45 -9.09 -14.34
N GLY A 463 -32.79 -8.12 -15.18
CA GLY A 463 -32.07 -6.85 -15.33
C GLY A 463 -32.92 -5.63 -14.99
N THR A 464 -32.35 -4.63 -14.33
CA THR A 464 -33.04 -3.36 -14.03
C THR A 464 -32.09 -2.19 -14.21
N VAL A 465 -32.54 -1.10 -14.86
CA VAL A 465 -31.70 0.08 -15.18
C VAL A 465 -32.17 1.30 -14.40
N LEU A 466 -31.31 1.83 -13.54
CA LEU A 466 -31.65 2.96 -12.66
C LEU A 466 -31.22 4.32 -13.22
N SER A 467 -32.21 5.08 -13.67
CA SER A 467 -32.15 6.54 -13.68
C SER A 467 -32.22 7.14 -12.27
N ARG A 468 -31.65 8.35 -12.08
CA ARG A 468 -31.62 9.11 -10.81
C ARG A 468 -32.95 9.10 -10.04
N HIS A 469 -34.06 9.36 -10.74
CA HIS A 469 -35.40 9.53 -10.15
C HIS A 469 -35.98 8.29 -9.45
N HIS A 470 -35.41 7.09 -9.68
CA HIS A 470 -35.88 5.87 -8.99
C HIS A 470 -35.39 5.77 -7.54
N HIS A 471 -34.27 6.41 -7.21
CA HIS A 471 -33.62 6.25 -5.92
C HIS A 471 -33.29 7.58 -5.21
N LEU A 472 -33.04 8.66 -5.95
CA LEU A 472 -32.84 9.99 -5.37
C LEU A 472 -34.19 10.66 -5.07
N VAL A 473 -34.33 11.19 -3.86
CA VAL A 473 -35.53 11.91 -3.39
C VAL A 473 -35.15 13.10 -2.51
N ARG A 474 -35.93 14.18 -2.56
CA ARG A 474 -35.75 15.37 -1.72
C ARG A 474 -36.08 15.02 -0.26
N LYS A 475 -35.24 15.49 0.68
CA LYS A 475 -35.33 15.18 2.11
C LYS A 475 -36.62 15.63 2.81
N SER A 476 -37.36 16.58 2.22
CA SER A 476 -38.58 17.17 2.82
C SER A 476 -39.89 16.47 2.47
N ASP A 477 -40.01 15.92 1.25
CA ASP A 477 -41.29 15.46 0.68
C ASP A 477 -41.20 14.15 -0.11
N GLY A 478 -40.00 13.62 -0.36
CA GLY A 478 -39.80 12.38 -1.11
C GLY A 478 -39.88 12.52 -2.65
N VAL A 479 -40.01 13.72 -3.20
CA VAL A 479 -40.13 13.98 -4.64
C VAL A 479 -38.74 14.11 -5.30
N TYR A 480 -38.63 13.83 -6.61
CA TYR A 480 -37.42 14.10 -7.39
C TYR A 480 -37.62 15.23 -8.41
N ASP A 481 -36.93 16.36 -8.22
CA ASP A 481 -36.81 17.42 -9.23
C ASP A 481 -35.41 17.39 -9.88
N PRO A 482 -35.30 17.12 -11.20
CA PRO A 482 -34.01 17.07 -11.88
C PRO A 482 -33.26 18.42 -11.96
N ALA A 483 -33.98 19.53 -12.00
CA ALA A 483 -33.44 20.88 -12.22
C ALA A 483 -33.06 21.59 -10.92
N GLU A 484 -33.68 21.19 -9.80
CA GLU A 484 -33.21 21.51 -8.46
C GLU A 484 -32.00 20.64 -8.08
N TYR A 485 -32.05 19.32 -8.31
CA TYR A 485 -30.95 18.41 -7.96
C TYR A 485 -29.60 18.81 -8.59
N GLU A 486 -29.60 19.28 -9.84
CA GLU A 486 -28.37 19.70 -10.55
C GLU A 486 -27.77 21.03 -10.01
N LYS A 487 -28.46 21.70 -9.07
CA LYS A 487 -28.00 22.92 -8.37
C LYS A 487 -27.80 22.72 -6.87
N HIS A 488 -28.61 21.85 -6.28
CA HIS A 488 -28.74 21.63 -4.85
C HIS A 488 -28.80 20.13 -4.49
N PRO A 489 -27.77 19.33 -4.85
CA PRO A 489 -27.75 17.90 -4.56
C PRO A 489 -27.76 17.59 -3.05
N GLU A 490 -27.34 18.54 -2.21
CA GLU A 490 -27.35 18.47 -0.75
C GLU A 490 -28.76 18.35 -0.15
N LEU A 491 -29.80 18.81 -0.86
CA LEU A 491 -31.20 18.69 -0.43
C LEU A 491 -31.78 17.27 -0.63
N TYR A 492 -31.03 16.39 -1.28
CA TYR A 492 -31.47 15.04 -1.67
C TYR A 492 -30.85 13.95 -0.81
N THR A 493 -31.48 12.78 -0.82
CA THR A 493 -30.98 11.53 -0.25
C THR A 493 -31.27 10.36 -1.20
N SER A 494 -30.61 9.22 -1.00
CA SER A 494 -30.80 8.01 -1.80
C SER A 494 -31.56 6.94 -0.99
N ARG A 495 -32.58 6.34 -1.60
CA ARG A 495 -33.31 5.16 -1.10
C ARG A 495 -32.82 3.84 -1.71
N PHE A 496 -31.70 3.86 -2.44
CA PHE A 496 -31.15 2.67 -3.08
C PHE A 496 -30.95 1.50 -2.09
N ASN A 497 -30.51 1.82 -0.87
CA ASN A 497 -30.34 0.89 0.26
C ASN A 497 -31.61 0.13 0.70
N SER A 498 -32.80 0.70 0.52
CA SER A 498 -34.07 0.18 1.03
C SER A 498 -34.98 -0.34 -0.08
N ASP A 499 -35.04 0.38 -1.19
CA ASP A 499 -36.00 0.11 -2.26
C ASP A 499 -35.44 -0.89 -3.31
N ILE A 500 -34.11 -0.95 -3.47
CA ILE A 500 -33.45 -1.70 -4.56
C ILE A 500 -32.46 -2.76 -4.04
N ALA A 501 -31.50 -2.35 -3.21
CA ALA A 501 -30.38 -3.19 -2.80
C ALA A 501 -30.77 -4.53 -2.13
N PRO A 502 -31.84 -4.62 -1.30
CA PRO A 502 -32.27 -5.89 -0.70
C PRO A 502 -32.71 -6.94 -1.73
N TYR A 503 -33.04 -6.52 -2.95
CA TYR A 503 -33.54 -7.36 -4.04
C TYR A 503 -32.52 -7.52 -5.16
N THR A 504 -31.31 -6.94 -5.02
CA THR A 504 -30.21 -6.97 -5.99
C THR A 504 -29.26 -8.13 -5.70
N THR A 505 -28.85 -8.87 -6.72
CA THR A 505 -27.80 -9.90 -6.59
C THR A 505 -26.43 -9.38 -6.99
N CYS A 506 -26.36 -8.67 -8.12
CA CYS A 506 -25.17 -8.02 -8.61
C CYS A 506 -25.47 -6.56 -8.98
N LEU A 507 -24.70 -5.62 -8.44
CA LEU A 507 -24.73 -4.22 -8.83
C LEU A 507 -23.64 -3.95 -9.88
N ILE A 508 -24.02 -3.34 -11.00
CA ILE A 508 -23.09 -2.75 -11.96
C ILE A 508 -23.20 -1.24 -11.79
N ASN A 509 -22.28 -0.67 -11.02
CA ASN A 509 -22.26 0.75 -10.75
C ASN A 509 -21.55 1.51 -11.88
N GLY A 510 -22.25 2.45 -12.51
CA GLY A 510 -21.78 3.20 -13.68
C GLY A 510 -22.18 4.66 -13.69
N ILE A 511 -22.50 5.23 -12.52
CA ILE A 511 -22.80 6.67 -12.37
C ILE A 511 -21.52 7.52 -12.28
N TYR A 512 -21.71 8.81 -12.55
CA TYR A 512 -20.79 9.86 -12.12
C TYR A 512 -21.23 10.33 -10.73
N TRP A 513 -20.27 10.57 -9.82
CA TRP A 513 -20.53 10.97 -8.44
C TRP A 513 -19.59 12.12 -8.04
N GLU A 514 -20.11 13.08 -7.27
CA GLU A 514 -19.35 14.20 -6.71
C GLU A 514 -19.59 14.30 -5.20
N GLN A 515 -18.67 14.97 -4.48
CA GLN A 515 -18.62 14.95 -3.02
C GLN A 515 -19.91 15.40 -2.32
N ASP A 516 -20.65 16.33 -2.93
CA ASP A 516 -21.91 16.86 -2.40
C ASP A 516 -23.15 16.05 -2.83
N THR A 517 -22.96 14.95 -3.60
CA THR A 517 -24.06 14.11 -4.11
C THR A 517 -24.34 12.88 -3.24
N PRO A 518 -25.62 12.48 -3.03
CA PRO A 518 -25.94 11.33 -2.20
C PRO A 518 -25.30 10.01 -2.67
N ARG A 519 -24.76 9.24 -1.72
CA ARG A 519 -24.19 7.90 -1.94
C ARG A 519 -25.29 6.88 -2.27
N LEU A 520 -24.93 5.77 -2.92
CA LEU A 520 -25.84 4.65 -3.16
C LEU A 520 -25.91 3.73 -1.93
N LEU A 521 -24.76 3.40 -1.34
CA LEU A 521 -24.64 2.58 -0.14
C LEU A 521 -23.60 3.17 0.81
N SER A 522 -23.99 3.34 2.08
CA SER A 522 -23.06 3.53 3.18
C SER A 522 -22.55 2.19 3.72
N ARG A 523 -21.52 2.24 4.56
CA ARG A 523 -21.03 1.13 5.39
C ARG A 523 -22.15 0.52 6.27
N GLN A 524 -22.98 1.39 6.86
CA GLN A 524 -24.11 0.97 7.69
C GLN A 524 -25.24 0.32 6.86
N ASP A 525 -25.42 0.71 5.61
CA ASP A 525 -26.37 0.04 4.71
C ASP A 525 -25.89 -1.35 4.32
N ALA A 526 -24.59 -1.52 4.06
CA ALA A 526 -24.02 -2.84 3.80
C ALA A 526 -24.22 -3.80 4.98
N GLN A 527 -23.97 -3.36 6.23
CA GLN A 527 -24.26 -4.16 7.43
C GLN A 527 -25.74 -4.60 7.51
N ARG A 528 -26.68 -3.68 7.23
CA ARG A 528 -28.12 -4.01 7.21
C ARG A 528 -28.51 -4.99 6.10
N LEU A 529 -27.84 -4.93 4.94
CA LEU A 529 -28.09 -5.77 3.77
C LEU A 529 -27.47 -7.17 3.89
N LEU A 530 -26.40 -7.32 4.68
CA LEU A 530 -25.67 -8.56 4.88
C LEU A 530 -26.00 -9.27 6.21
N ALA A 531 -26.76 -8.64 7.09
CA ALA A 531 -27.22 -9.23 8.34
C ALA A 531 -27.95 -10.57 8.09
N PRO A 532 -27.58 -11.66 8.78
CA PRO A 532 -28.08 -13.00 8.48
C PRO A 532 -29.60 -13.10 8.73
N ASN A 533 -30.31 -13.68 7.75
CA ASN A 533 -31.74 -13.91 7.85
C ASN A 533 -32.04 -14.86 9.04
N LYS A 534 -32.93 -14.44 9.94
CA LYS A 534 -33.37 -15.23 11.12
C LYS A 534 -34.30 -16.41 10.76
N SER A 535 -34.19 -16.95 9.55
CA SER A 535 -34.95 -18.07 9.04
C SER A 535 -34.02 -19.28 8.92
N PRO A 536 -34.00 -20.18 9.92
CA PRO A 536 -33.41 -21.50 9.74
C PRO A 536 -34.37 -22.35 8.89
N SER A 537 -34.35 -22.12 7.57
CA SER A 537 -34.70 -23.17 6.63
C SER A 537 -33.80 -24.39 6.89
N LEU A 538 -34.28 -25.60 6.58
CA LEU A 538 -33.43 -26.80 6.70
C LEU A 538 -32.40 -26.77 5.57
N ALA A 539 -31.27 -26.11 5.84
CA ALA A 539 -30.11 -26.08 4.97
C ALA A 539 -29.74 -27.51 4.57
N THR A 540 -30.02 -27.86 3.32
CA THR A 540 -29.89 -29.23 2.85
C THR A 540 -28.41 -29.51 2.63
N GLU A 541 -27.89 -30.57 3.26
CA GLU A 541 -26.47 -30.90 3.20
C GLU A 541 -26.02 -31.09 1.74
N GLY A 542 -24.99 -30.34 1.32
CA GLY A 542 -24.53 -30.27 -0.08
C GLY A 542 -25.31 -29.32 -1.00
N CYS A 543 -26.32 -28.59 -0.50
CA CYS A 543 -27.08 -27.56 -1.23
C CYS A 543 -27.28 -26.32 -0.34
N PRO A 544 -26.22 -25.54 -0.06
CA PRO A 544 -26.32 -24.33 0.77
C PRO A 544 -27.23 -23.27 0.14
N GLU A 545 -27.79 -22.39 0.98
CA GLU A 545 -28.44 -21.15 0.54
C GLU A 545 -27.43 -20.00 0.51
N LEU A 546 -27.74 -18.95 -0.26
CA LEU A 546 -26.91 -17.74 -0.29
C LEU A 546 -26.97 -16.97 1.04
N PRO A 547 -25.84 -16.49 1.58
CA PRO A 547 -25.82 -15.83 2.90
C PRO A 547 -26.58 -14.51 2.93
N HIS A 548 -26.63 -13.79 1.80
CA HIS A 548 -27.34 -12.53 1.59
C HIS A 548 -27.64 -12.36 0.09
N LYS A 549 -28.61 -11.51 -0.29
CA LYS A 549 -28.98 -11.33 -1.70
C LYS A 549 -27.88 -10.61 -2.49
N LEU A 550 -27.38 -9.47 -1.99
CA LEU A 550 -26.36 -8.66 -2.65
C LEU A 550 -24.98 -9.32 -2.52
N LEU A 551 -24.60 -10.13 -3.50
CA LEU A 551 -23.34 -10.88 -3.49
C LEU A 551 -22.17 -10.13 -4.12
N ALA A 552 -22.43 -9.22 -5.06
CA ALA A 552 -21.39 -8.63 -5.90
C ALA A 552 -21.66 -7.16 -6.28
N ILE A 553 -20.60 -6.36 -6.36
CA ILE A 553 -20.61 -4.99 -6.90
C ILE A 553 -19.43 -4.84 -7.87
N CYS A 554 -19.74 -4.61 -9.15
CA CYS A 554 -18.78 -4.07 -10.10
C CYS A 554 -18.87 -2.54 -10.08
N ASP A 555 -17.88 -1.87 -9.50
CA ASP A 555 -17.81 -0.42 -9.48
C ASP A 555 -16.97 0.10 -10.66
N ILE A 556 -17.65 0.49 -11.74
CA ILE A 556 -17.03 0.94 -12.98
C ILE A 556 -16.74 2.46 -12.93
N SER A 557 -17.23 3.19 -11.92
CA SER A 557 -16.79 4.56 -11.67
C SER A 557 -15.40 4.59 -11.02
N ALA A 558 -15.13 3.62 -10.12
CA ALA A 558 -13.87 3.43 -9.43
C ALA A 558 -13.40 4.67 -8.63
N ASP A 559 -14.36 5.36 -8.01
CA ASP A 559 -14.13 6.55 -7.18
C ASP A 559 -13.88 6.15 -5.72
N THR A 560 -12.62 6.18 -5.27
CA THR A 560 -12.23 5.91 -3.87
C THR A 560 -13.07 6.71 -2.88
N GLY A 561 -13.79 6.02 -1.99
CA GLY A 561 -14.68 6.63 -1.01
C GLY A 561 -15.84 7.40 -1.65
N GLY A 562 -16.26 7.03 -2.86
CA GLY A 562 -17.31 7.69 -3.66
C GLY A 562 -18.71 7.11 -3.47
N SER A 563 -19.44 6.88 -4.56
CA SER A 563 -20.86 6.46 -4.50
C SER A 563 -21.12 5.16 -3.71
N ILE A 564 -20.11 4.30 -3.57
CA ILE A 564 -20.05 3.16 -2.66
C ILE A 564 -19.03 3.48 -1.56
N GLU A 565 -19.48 3.80 -0.34
CA GLU A 565 -18.63 4.39 0.72
C GLU A 565 -17.43 3.50 1.14
N PHE A 566 -17.62 2.19 1.11
CA PHE A 566 -16.64 1.21 1.55
C PHE A 566 -15.61 0.83 0.48
N MET A 567 -15.72 1.37 -0.74
CA MET A 567 -14.71 1.18 -1.80
C MET A 567 -13.49 2.08 -1.53
N THR A 568 -12.59 1.65 -0.65
CA THR A 568 -11.44 2.45 -0.21
C THR A 568 -10.25 2.39 -1.18
N GLU A 569 -10.09 1.31 -1.92
CA GLU A 569 -9.00 1.11 -2.88
C GLU A 569 -9.50 0.41 -4.13
N CYS A 570 -9.04 0.86 -5.30
CA CYS A 570 -9.43 0.28 -6.59
C CYS A 570 -8.62 -1.00 -6.85
N THR A 571 -9.31 -2.11 -7.10
CA THR A 571 -8.74 -3.36 -7.60
C THR A 571 -7.99 -3.16 -8.94
N THR A 572 -7.09 -4.08 -9.28
CA THR A 572 -6.24 -3.95 -10.48
C THR A 572 -6.51 -5.09 -11.47
N ILE A 573 -6.05 -4.99 -12.72
CA ILE A 573 -6.18 -6.15 -13.65
C ILE A 573 -5.43 -7.39 -13.12
N ASN A 574 -4.38 -7.20 -12.30
CA ASN A 574 -3.61 -8.29 -11.70
C ASN A 574 -4.31 -8.94 -10.49
N ASN A 575 -4.98 -8.12 -9.67
CA ASN A 575 -5.80 -8.54 -8.53
C ASN A 575 -7.19 -7.88 -8.67
N PRO A 576 -8.12 -8.50 -9.44
CA PRO A 576 -9.34 -7.84 -9.93
C PRO A 576 -10.53 -7.93 -8.98
N PHE A 577 -10.43 -8.74 -7.92
CA PHE A 577 -11.52 -8.96 -6.96
C PHE A 577 -10.98 -8.90 -5.54
N CYS A 578 -11.83 -8.42 -4.64
CA CYS A 578 -11.66 -8.56 -3.20
C CYS A 578 -13.03 -8.73 -2.54
N ILE A 579 -13.06 -9.27 -1.33
CA ILE A 579 -14.28 -9.39 -0.52
C ILE A 579 -14.32 -8.25 0.50
N TYR A 580 -15.38 -7.46 0.46
CA TYR A 580 -15.70 -6.51 1.53
C TYR A 580 -16.59 -7.18 2.58
N ASP A 581 -16.05 -7.42 3.75
CA ASP A 581 -16.82 -7.85 4.92
C ASP A 581 -17.51 -6.63 5.55
N ALA A 582 -18.85 -6.64 5.58
CA ALA A 582 -19.62 -5.53 6.10
C ALA A 582 -19.60 -5.45 7.64
N ASP A 583 -19.53 -6.58 8.35
CA ASP A 583 -19.46 -6.63 9.81
C ASP A 583 -18.10 -6.12 10.30
N GLN A 584 -17.00 -6.52 9.63
CA GLN A 584 -15.63 -6.13 10.03
C GLN A 584 -15.10 -4.87 9.34
N HIS A 585 -15.77 -4.37 8.29
CA HIS A 585 -15.31 -3.30 7.40
C HIS A 585 -13.93 -3.54 6.74
N ILE A 586 -13.48 -4.80 6.69
CA ILE A 586 -12.22 -5.19 6.07
C ILE A 586 -12.44 -5.49 4.58
N ILE A 587 -11.41 -5.23 3.78
CA ILE A 587 -11.29 -5.74 2.41
C ILE A 587 -10.26 -6.88 2.42
N HIS A 588 -10.64 -8.06 1.91
CA HIS A 588 -9.79 -9.25 1.84
C HIS A 588 -9.44 -9.60 0.38
N ASP A 589 -8.18 -9.92 0.10
CA ASP A 589 -7.69 -10.41 -1.21
C ASP A 589 -8.07 -11.89 -1.48
N SER A 590 -9.30 -12.28 -1.15
CA SER A 590 -9.88 -13.59 -1.41
C SER A 590 -11.29 -13.44 -1.99
N VAL A 591 -11.80 -14.50 -2.61
CA VAL A 591 -13.20 -14.65 -3.03
C VAL A 591 -14.04 -15.45 -2.03
N GLU A 592 -13.39 -16.03 -1.02
CA GLU A 592 -13.96 -16.80 0.09
C GLU A 592 -14.35 -15.89 1.28
N GLY A 593 -15.11 -16.42 2.24
CA GLY A 593 -15.55 -15.70 3.44
C GLY A 593 -16.92 -15.02 3.31
N SER A 594 -17.37 -14.37 4.39
CA SER A 594 -18.57 -13.52 4.38
C SER A 594 -18.31 -12.22 3.60
N GLY A 595 -19.33 -11.58 3.04
CA GLY A 595 -19.17 -10.26 2.41
C GLY A 595 -19.52 -10.16 0.92
N ILE A 596 -19.37 -8.94 0.40
CA ILE A 596 -19.66 -8.55 -0.99
C ILE A 596 -18.40 -8.71 -1.85
N LEU A 597 -18.51 -9.37 -3.00
CA LEU A 597 -17.45 -9.41 -4.01
C LEU A 597 -17.35 -8.06 -4.73
N MET A 598 -16.25 -7.35 -4.52
CA MET A 598 -15.97 -6.05 -5.14
C MET A 598 -15.09 -6.21 -6.38
N CYS A 599 -15.42 -5.51 -7.47
CA CYS A 599 -14.57 -5.35 -8.66
C CYS A 599 -14.57 -3.88 -9.10
N SER A 600 -13.48 -3.16 -8.85
CA SER A 600 -13.37 -1.71 -9.07
C SER A 600 -12.05 -1.39 -9.79
N ILE A 601 -12.04 -1.36 -11.13
CA ILE A 601 -10.80 -1.27 -11.93
C ILE A 601 -10.79 0.02 -12.76
N ASP A 602 -9.88 0.95 -12.45
CA ASP A 602 -9.78 2.29 -13.06
C ASP A 602 -9.59 2.30 -14.59
N ASN A 603 -9.03 1.21 -15.13
CA ASN A 603 -8.53 1.15 -16.50
C ASN A 603 -9.16 0.03 -17.37
N LEU A 604 -10.32 -0.49 -16.98
CA LEU A 604 -11.09 -1.57 -17.63
C LEU A 604 -10.97 -1.69 -19.18
N PRO A 605 -11.11 -0.62 -20.00
CA PRO A 605 -11.03 -0.76 -21.46
C PRO A 605 -9.65 -1.19 -21.99
N ALA A 606 -8.58 -1.15 -21.19
CA ALA A 606 -7.27 -1.71 -21.53
C ALA A 606 -7.29 -3.25 -21.70
N GLN A 607 -8.30 -3.91 -21.14
CA GLN A 607 -8.52 -5.35 -21.30
C GLN A 607 -9.08 -5.71 -22.69
N LEU A 608 -9.87 -4.82 -23.31
CA LEU A 608 -10.39 -4.95 -24.69
C LEU A 608 -9.81 -3.84 -25.60
N PRO A 609 -8.50 -3.89 -25.91
CA PRO A 609 -7.78 -2.73 -26.43
C PRO A 609 -8.03 -2.43 -27.92
N ILE A 610 -8.44 -3.41 -28.73
CA ILE A 610 -8.63 -3.22 -30.18
C ILE A 610 -9.92 -2.42 -30.41
N GLU A 611 -11.03 -2.89 -29.85
CA GLU A 611 -12.34 -2.27 -30.02
C GLU A 611 -12.45 -0.96 -29.24
N SER A 612 -11.73 -0.85 -28.11
CA SER A 612 -11.50 0.45 -27.46
C SER A 612 -10.77 1.43 -28.38
N THR A 613 -9.76 0.99 -29.15
CA THR A 613 -9.02 1.82 -30.12
C THR A 613 -9.87 2.20 -31.33
N GLU A 614 -10.78 1.32 -31.76
CA GLU A 614 -11.71 1.60 -32.85
C GLU A 614 -12.78 2.61 -32.42
N TYR A 615 -13.56 2.30 -31.39
CA TYR A 615 -14.64 3.15 -30.88
C TYR A 615 -14.16 4.52 -30.43
N PHE A 616 -13.02 4.58 -29.73
CA PHE A 616 -12.41 5.85 -29.33
C PHE A 616 -11.98 6.68 -30.54
N GLY A 617 -11.40 6.03 -31.55
CA GLY A 617 -11.06 6.66 -32.81
C GLY A 617 -12.28 7.20 -33.55
N ASP A 618 -13.40 6.46 -33.59
CA ASP A 618 -14.64 6.90 -34.26
C ASP A 618 -15.18 8.22 -33.67
N MET A 619 -15.12 8.39 -32.35
CA MET A 619 -15.55 9.63 -31.67
C MET A 619 -14.55 10.78 -31.81
N LEU A 620 -13.25 10.47 -31.86
CA LEU A 620 -12.18 11.48 -31.97
C LEU A 620 -11.99 11.98 -33.42
N PHE A 621 -12.22 11.10 -34.40
CA PHE A 621 -11.92 11.34 -35.81
C PHE A 621 -12.49 12.64 -36.39
N PRO A 622 -13.75 13.05 -36.12
CA PRO A 622 -14.32 14.30 -36.64
C PRO A 622 -13.54 15.56 -36.24
N TYR A 623 -12.76 15.48 -35.17
CA TYR A 623 -11.97 16.60 -34.62
C TYR A 623 -10.48 16.55 -35.01
N ILE A 624 -10.01 15.44 -35.62
CA ILE A 624 -8.58 15.29 -35.97
C ILE A 624 -8.13 16.33 -37.00
N GLU A 625 -8.96 16.67 -38.00
CA GLU A 625 -8.54 17.58 -39.07
C GLU A 625 -8.26 19.00 -38.55
N GLU A 626 -9.11 19.54 -37.66
CA GLU A 626 -8.83 20.85 -37.04
C GLU A 626 -7.64 20.83 -36.08
N MET A 627 -7.40 19.73 -35.35
CA MET A 627 -6.19 19.55 -34.54
C MET A 627 -4.90 19.42 -35.37
N LEU A 628 -5.01 18.94 -36.62
CA LEU A 628 -3.89 18.60 -37.51
C LEU A 628 -3.48 19.76 -38.43
N LEU A 629 -4.45 20.57 -38.87
CA LEU A 629 -4.24 21.79 -39.64
C LEU A 629 -3.79 22.99 -38.77
N SER A 630 -3.97 22.89 -37.45
CA SER A 630 -3.47 23.89 -36.50
C SER A 630 -1.96 23.78 -36.29
N GLU A 631 -1.25 24.90 -36.24
CA GLU A 631 0.20 24.93 -35.98
C GLU A 631 0.53 25.34 -34.54
N GLY A 632 1.35 24.54 -33.86
CA GLY A 632 1.61 24.63 -32.42
C GLY A 632 2.33 25.91 -31.97
N SER A 633 3.05 26.56 -32.89
CA SER A 633 3.76 27.83 -32.65
C SER A 633 2.87 29.07 -32.75
N GLU A 634 1.79 29.01 -33.51
CA GLU A 634 0.90 30.16 -33.77
C GLU A 634 -0.03 30.44 -32.58
N PRO A 635 -0.51 31.68 -32.36
CA PRO A 635 -1.45 32.00 -31.27
C PRO A 635 -2.76 31.20 -31.38
N LEU A 636 -3.35 30.79 -30.25
CA LEU A 636 -4.59 30.00 -30.23
C LEU A 636 -5.78 30.73 -30.89
N GLU A 637 -5.78 32.05 -30.80
CA GLU A 637 -6.79 32.96 -31.33
C GLU A 637 -6.83 32.98 -32.87
N SER A 638 -5.69 32.68 -33.51
CA SER A 638 -5.59 32.56 -34.98
C SER A 638 -6.04 31.19 -35.51
N GLN A 639 -6.25 30.21 -34.64
CA GLN A 639 -6.60 28.84 -35.02
C GLN A 639 -8.12 28.67 -35.16
N ASN A 640 -8.57 28.17 -36.30
CA ASN A 640 -9.98 27.87 -36.56
C ASN A 640 -10.39 26.55 -35.90
N TYR A 641 -10.72 26.62 -34.60
CA TYR A 641 -11.21 25.50 -33.80
C TYR A 641 -12.71 25.62 -33.52
N SER A 642 -13.41 24.49 -33.59
CA SER A 642 -14.70 24.26 -32.97
C SER A 642 -14.65 24.56 -31.45
N PRO A 643 -15.78 24.93 -30.81
CA PRO A 643 -15.81 25.10 -29.35
C PRO A 643 -15.36 23.86 -28.59
N VAL A 644 -15.65 22.66 -29.13
CA VAL A 644 -15.31 21.36 -28.52
C VAL A 644 -13.80 21.17 -28.36
N VAL A 645 -13.01 21.57 -29.36
CA VAL A 645 -11.54 21.48 -29.29
C VAL A 645 -10.94 22.72 -28.65
N ARG A 646 -11.43 23.92 -28.94
CA ARG A 646 -10.92 25.18 -28.35
C ARG A 646 -10.99 25.15 -26.82
N ASP A 647 -12.11 24.71 -26.26
CA ASP A 647 -12.29 24.60 -24.80
C ASP A 647 -11.53 23.41 -24.18
N ALA A 648 -11.04 22.47 -25.00
CA ALA A 648 -10.18 21.37 -24.56
C ALA A 648 -8.69 21.73 -24.55
N VAL A 649 -8.29 22.89 -25.09
CA VAL A 649 -6.89 23.36 -25.04
C VAL A 649 -6.58 23.87 -23.62
N ILE A 650 -5.80 23.09 -22.87
CA ILE A 650 -5.36 23.42 -21.51
C ILE A 650 -4.26 24.47 -21.52
N ALA A 651 -3.27 24.26 -22.40
CA ALA A 651 -2.09 25.11 -22.54
C ALA A 651 -1.78 25.36 -24.01
N SER A 652 -1.24 26.54 -24.34
CA SER A 652 -0.81 26.94 -25.68
C SER A 652 0.26 28.04 -25.58
N ASN A 653 1.24 28.04 -26.48
CA ASN A 653 2.25 29.10 -26.61
C ASN A 653 2.98 29.43 -25.28
N GLY A 654 3.23 28.40 -24.46
CA GLY A 654 3.89 28.53 -23.15
C GLY A 654 3.03 29.05 -22.01
N SER A 655 1.71 29.16 -22.18
CA SER A 655 0.78 29.67 -21.17
C SER A 655 -0.46 28.79 -21.00
N LEU A 656 -1.12 28.89 -19.84
CA LEU A 656 -2.45 28.31 -19.62
C LEU A 656 -3.52 29.18 -20.31
N THR A 657 -4.42 28.55 -21.06
CA THR A 657 -5.51 29.26 -21.75
C THR A 657 -6.52 29.83 -20.72
N PRO A 658 -7.33 30.85 -21.05
CA PRO A 658 -8.16 31.56 -20.08
C PRO A 658 -9.03 30.67 -19.19
N LYS A 659 -9.61 29.60 -19.76
CA LYS A 659 -10.48 28.63 -19.07
C LYS A 659 -9.74 27.80 -18.01
N TYR A 660 -8.41 27.68 -18.10
CA TYR A 660 -7.58 26.86 -17.21
C TYR A 660 -6.60 27.66 -16.34
N LYS A 661 -6.68 29.00 -16.34
CA LYS A 661 -5.90 29.85 -15.42
C LYS A 661 -6.23 29.59 -13.94
N TYR A 662 -7.34 28.92 -13.62
CA TYR A 662 -7.61 28.44 -12.27
C TYR A 662 -6.62 27.34 -11.83
N ILE A 663 -6.02 26.56 -12.74
CA ILE A 663 -5.02 25.54 -12.39
C ILE A 663 -3.80 26.24 -11.75
N GLN A 664 -3.42 27.42 -12.26
CA GLN A 664 -2.38 28.23 -11.64
C GLN A 664 -2.79 28.73 -10.25
N LYS A 665 -4.07 29.05 -10.01
CA LYS A 665 -4.55 29.38 -8.64
C LYS A 665 -4.62 28.17 -7.71
N LEU A 666 -4.92 26.97 -8.21
CA LEU A 666 -4.88 25.73 -7.41
C LEU A 666 -3.45 25.33 -7.07
N ARG A 667 -2.53 25.49 -8.03
CA ARG A 667 -1.08 25.44 -7.82
C ARG A 667 -0.68 26.45 -6.77
N GLU A 668 -0.88 27.74 -6.99
CA GLU A 668 -0.57 28.82 -6.04
C GLU A 668 -1.23 28.61 -4.67
N SER A 669 -2.41 28.00 -4.56
CA SER A 669 -3.02 27.69 -3.26
C SER A 669 -2.32 26.52 -2.55
N ARG A 670 -1.97 25.44 -3.27
CA ARG A 670 -1.18 24.32 -2.72
C ARG A 670 0.25 24.74 -2.44
N GLU A 671 0.85 25.51 -3.33
CA GLU A 671 2.17 26.13 -3.25
C GLU A 671 2.20 27.26 -2.24
N TYR A 672 1.08 27.88 -1.86
CA TYR A 672 0.99 28.80 -0.72
C TYR A 672 0.96 28.02 0.60
N ALA A 673 0.17 26.94 0.70
CA ALA A 673 0.27 26.00 1.82
C ALA A 673 1.68 25.38 1.93
N GLN A 674 2.34 25.10 0.80
CA GLN A 674 3.71 24.59 0.70
C GLN A 674 4.79 25.69 0.80
N SER A 675 4.51 27.01 0.66
CA SER A 675 5.53 28.10 0.73
C SER A 675 5.43 28.98 1.97
N LEU A 676 4.25 29.06 2.59
CA LEU A 676 4.11 29.29 4.05
C LEU A 676 4.99 28.31 4.84
N THR A 677 5.30 27.14 4.25
CA THR A 677 6.24 26.17 4.80
C THR A 677 7.62 26.16 4.13
N MET A 678 7.81 26.37 2.82
CA MET A 678 9.13 26.21 2.16
C MET A 678 10.08 27.42 2.12
N ASP A 679 9.65 28.68 2.22
CA ASP A 679 10.51 29.84 1.88
C ASP A 679 11.61 30.17 2.92
N LYS A 680 11.91 29.22 3.82
CA LYS A 680 13.08 29.19 4.69
C LYS A 680 13.65 27.77 4.72
N LYS A 681 14.96 27.63 4.49
CA LYS A 681 15.70 26.38 4.76
C LYS A 681 15.45 25.96 6.20
N LYS A 682 14.79 24.81 6.37
CA LYS A 682 14.38 24.28 7.68
C LYS A 682 15.60 23.79 8.44
N LYS A 683 15.76 24.26 9.67
CA LYS A 683 16.89 23.93 10.53
C LYS A 683 16.42 22.98 11.62
N VAL A 684 17.01 21.79 11.66
CA VAL A 684 16.71 20.75 12.66
C VAL A 684 17.90 20.58 13.60
N LEU A 685 17.69 20.70 14.90
CA LEU A 685 18.69 20.38 15.91
C LEU A 685 18.48 18.94 16.38
N LEU A 686 19.36 18.02 15.97
CA LEU A 686 19.34 16.63 16.42
C LEU A 686 20.27 16.47 17.63
N LEU A 687 19.71 16.14 18.79
CA LEU A 687 20.44 15.89 20.02
C LEU A 687 20.65 14.38 20.21
N GLY A 688 21.91 13.94 20.17
CA GLY A 688 22.32 12.53 20.27
C GLY A 688 22.97 11.99 18.99
N SER A 689 23.96 11.10 19.14
CA SER A 689 24.71 10.45 18.04
C SER A 689 24.68 8.92 18.09
N GLY A 690 23.68 8.34 18.76
CA GLY A 690 23.50 6.88 18.85
C GLY A 690 23.00 6.25 17.54
N TYR A 691 22.89 4.92 17.51
CA TYR A 691 22.52 4.17 16.29
C TYR A 691 21.20 4.61 15.63
N VAL A 692 20.21 5.05 16.42
CA VAL A 692 18.92 5.59 15.95
C VAL A 692 19.07 6.92 15.19
N SER A 693 20.12 7.69 15.45
CA SER A 693 20.36 8.98 14.77
C SER A 693 20.68 8.81 13.27
N GLY A 694 21.11 7.62 12.84
CA GLY A 694 21.47 7.31 11.45
C GLY A 694 20.27 7.45 10.48
N PRO A 695 19.21 6.63 10.62
CA PRO A 695 18.01 6.74 9.80
C PRO A 695 17.33 8.10 9.88
N VAL A 696 17.39 8.80 11.03
CA VAL A 696 16.82 10.14 11.17
C VAL A 696 17.52 11.15 10.27
N ILE A 697 18.86 11.15 10.26
CA ILE A 697 19.63 12.01 9.35
C ILE A 697 19.40 11.58 7.90
N GLU A 698 19.45 10.28 7.61
CA GLU A 698 19.30 9.77 6.25
C GLU A 698 17.96 10.21 5.64
N TYR A 699 16.83 9.89 6.27
CA TYR A 699 15.50 10.26 5.81
C TYR A 699 15.31 11.78 5.64
N LEU A 700 15.74 12.59 6.62
CA LEU A 700 15.58 14.05 6.57
C LEU A 700 16.51 14.69 5.52
N THR A 701 17.73 14.17 5.32
CA THR A 701 18.68 14.73 4.34
C THR A 701 18.36 14.37 2.89
N ARG A 702 17.41 13.46 2.63
CA ARG A 702 16.77 13.30 1.30
C ARG A 702 16.14 14.61 0.80
N ASP A 703 15.78 15.53 1.71
CA ASP A 703 15.32 16.87 1.38
C ASP A 703 16.48 17.88 1.40
N PRO A 704 16.85 18.49 0.25
CA PRO A 704 17.97 19.44 0.21
C PRO A 704 17.67 20.77 0.93
N ASN A 705 16.42 21.03 1.30
CA ASN A 705 16.01 22.24 2.02
C ASN A 705 16.15 22.10 3.54
N ILE A 706 16.33 20.87 4.04
CA ILE A 706 16.57 20.59 5.47
C ILE A 706 18.07 20.66 5.75
N GLN A 707 18.45 21.48 6.72
CA GLN A 707 19.78 21.57 7.30
C GLN A 707 19.75 21.00 8.72
N ILE A 708 20.63 20.05 9.03
CA ILE A 708 20.66 19.41 10.35
C ILE A 708 21.91 19.87 11.10
N THR A 709 21.74 20.33 12.34
CA THR A 709 22.84 20.41 13.31
C THR A 709 22.74 19.20 14.23
N ALA A 710 23.69 18.27 14.14
CA ALA A 710 23.77 17.13 15.03
C ALA A 710 24.70 17.45 16.21
N ALA A 711 24.23 17.28 17.44
CA ALA A 711 24.96 17.63 18.66
C ALA A 711 25.10 16.44 19.62
N SER A 712 26.33 16.19 20.06
CA SER A 712 26.68 15.08 20.98
C SER A 712 28.03 15.35 21.64
N PHE A 713 28.32 14.71 22.78
CA PHE A 713 29.66 14.71 23.38
C PHE A 713 30.56 13.61 22.80
N MET A 714 29.98 12.59 22.14
CA MET A 714 30.70 11.45 21.58
C MET A 714 31.25 11.79 20.19
N LYS A 715 32.37 12.53 20.18
CA LYS A 715 33.02 13.09 18.97
C LYS A 715 33.10 12.10 17.81
N GLU A 716 33.69 10.93 18.01
CA GLU A 716 33.98 9.97 16.94
C GLU A 716 32.72 9.42 16.27
N GLN A 717 31.69 9.10 17.07
CA GLN A 717 30.38 8.69 16.55
C GLN A 717 29.75 9.82 15.73
N LEU A 718 29.79 11.05 16.27
CA LEU A 718 29.23 12.22 15.60
C LEU A 718 29.92 12.51 14.26
N GLU A 719 31.25 12.41 14.20
CA GLU A 719 32.02 12.60 12.95
C GLU A 719 31.77 11.47 11.93
N GLN A 720 31.64 10.21 12.37
CA GLN A 720 31.26 9.11 11.48
C GLN A 720 29.83 9.26 10.92
N LEU A 721 28.92 9.79 11.74
CA LEU A 721 27.51 10.02 11.42
C LEU A 721 27.35 11.16 10.39
N THR A 722 28.00 12.31 10.61
CA THR A 722 27.82 13.49 9.73
C THR A 722 28.61 13.41 8.43
N LYS A 723 29.78 12.74 8.40
CA LYS A 723 30.67 12.68 7.23
C LYS A 723 30.04 12.16 5.94
N LYS A 724 28.91 11.46 6.01
CA LYS A 724 28.16 10.95 4.85
C LYS A 724 27.22 11.99 4.18
N HIS A 725 26.91 13.11 4.84
CA HIS A 725 25.82 14.02 4.43
C HIS A 725 26.29 15.48 4.38
N SER A 726 26.20 16.12 3.21
CA SER A 726 26.72 17.48 2.98
C SER A 726 25.87 18.62 3.58
N ASN A 727 24.64 18.33 4.01
CA ASN A 727 23.71 19.26 4.66
C ASN A 727 23.66 19.10 6.20
N VAL A 728 24.65 18.41 6.79
CA VAL A 728 24.72 18.15 8.25
C VAL A 728 25.95 18.80 8.87
N THR A 729 25.76 19.53 9.96
CA THR A 729 26.83 20.16 10.75
C THR A 729 26.96 19.47 12.11
N SER A 730 28.16 19.07 12.50
CA SER A 730 28.44 18.47 13.82
C SER A 730 28.82 19.53 14.87
N VAL A 731 28.20 19.47 16.06
CA VAL A 731 28.56 20.31 17.22
C VAL A 731 28.87 19.45 18.44
N ILE A 732 30.13 19.47 18.88
CA ILE A 732 30.54 18.74 20.08
C ILE A 732 30.03 19.49 21.33
N MET A 733 29.21 18.83 22.16
CA MET A 733 28.79 19.32 23.48
C MET A 733 28.14 18.24 24.35
N ASP A 734 28.36 18.34 25.66
CA ASP A 734 27.51 17.73 26.68
C ASP A 734 26.25 18.60 26.86
N VAL A 735 25.06 18.03 26.63
CA VAL A 735 23.78 18.78 26.65
C VAL A 735 23.38 19.20 28.06
N ILE A 736 23.76 18.43 29.09
CA ILE A 736 23.39 18.68 30.48
C ILE A 736 24.31 19.75 31.08
N LYS A 737 25.59 19.78 30.72
CA LYS A 737 26.57 20.72 31.30
C LYS A 737 26.66 22.09 30.60
N HIS A 738 26.04 22.26 29.43
CA HIS A 738 26.21 23.48 28.61
C HIS A 738 24.85 24.09 28.22
N GLU A 739 24.00 24.38 29.21
CA GLU A 739 22.65 24.91 28.99
C GLU A 739 22.60 26.18 28.13
N ASP A 740 23.54 27.12 28.29
CA ASP A 740 23.58 28.35 27.48
C ASP A 740 23.86 28.05 26.01
N LYS A 741 24.74 27.08 25.74
CA LYS A 741 25.05 26.60 24.39
C LYS A 741 23.86 25.86 23.79
N LEU A 742 23.14 25.06 24.59
CA LEU A 742 21.91 24.41 24.18
C LEU A 742 20.84 25.45 23.79
N SER A 743 20.57 26.41 24.68
CA SER A 743 19.60 27.50 24.46
C SER A 743 19.94 28.31 23.20
N THR A 744 21.23 28.63 23.02
CA THR A 744 21.76 29.33 21.83
C THR A 744 21.63 28.51 20.54
N LEU A 745 21.61 27.18 20.62
CA LEU A 745 21.36 26.30 19.48
C LEU A 745 19.86 26.17 19.21
N VAL A 746 19.04 25.84 20.21
CA VAL A 746 17.57 25.67 20.06
C VAL A 746 16.98 26.89 19.35
N LYS A 747 17.27 28.10 19.84
CA LYS A 747 16.82 29.39 19.25
C LYS A 747 17.26 29.67 17.81
N LYS A 748 18.13 28.83 17.20
CA LYS A 748 18.59 28.94 15.80
C LYS A 748 17.92 27.93 14.85
N HIS A 749 17.05 27.05 15.37
CA HIS A 749 16.44 25.95 14.64
C HIS A 749 14.90 26.05 14.69
N ASP A 750 14.23 25.50 13.69
CA ASP A 750 12.75 25.47 13.60
C ASP A 750 12.16 24.23 14.32
N LEU A 751 12.99 23.21 14.54
CA LEU A 751 12.64 21.96 15.23
C LEU A 751 13.84 21.40 16.01
N VAL A 752 13.58 20.81 17.17
CA VAL A 752 14.53 19.94 17.90
C VAL A 752 14.07 18.49 17.83
N ILE A 753 15.01 17.55 17.69
CA ILE A 753 14.77 16.11 17.84
C ILE A 753 15.67 15.62 18.98
N SER A 754 15.08 15.03 20.03
CA SER A 754 15.83 14.48 21.16
C SER A 754 15.89 12.95 21.09
N LEU A 755 17.09 12.43 20.79
CA LEU A 755 17.47 11.01 20.92
C LEU A 755 18.43 10.81 22.10
N LEU A 756 18.30 11.66 23.12
CA LEU A 756 19.02 11.57 24.39
C LEU A 756 18.33 10.56 25.36
N PRO A 757 19.00 10.14 26.45
CA PRO A 757 18.33 9.50 27.57
C PRO A 757 17.16 10.34 28.08
N TYR A 758 16.02 9.72 28.36
CA TYR A 758 14.74 10.41 28.64
C TYR A 758 14.77 11.37 29.83
N SER A 759 15.73 11.22 30.75
CA SER A 759 15.97 12.15 31.86
C SER A 759 16.41 13.55 31.41
N ALA A 760 16.95 13.69 30.19
CA ALA A 760 17.32 14.98 29.61
C ALA A 760 16.14 15.70 28.92
N HIS A 761 15.04 14.99 28.59
CA HIS A 761 13.94 15.58 27.82
C HIS A 761 13.26 16.78 28.50
N PRO A 762 13.01 16.81 29.83
CA PRO A 762 12.43 17.99 30.49
C PRO A 762 13.33 19.24 30.42
N LEU A 763 14.66 19.08 30.41
CA LEU A 763 15.60 20.18 30.22
C LEU A 763 15.52 20.72 28.77
N VAL A 764 15.53 19.82 27.78
CA VAL A 764 15.39 20.19 26.37
C VAL A 764 14.05 20.88 26.10
N ALA A 765 12.95 20.32 26.63
CA ALA A 765 11.60 20.86 26.50
C ALA A 765 11.49 22.28 27.06
N LYS A 766 12.08 22.57 28.24
CA LYS A 766 12.14 23.93 28.80
C LYS A 766 12.82 24.91 27.83
N LYS A 767 13.99 24.58 27.28
CA LYS A 767 14.67 25.46 26.30
C LYS A 767 13.89 25.62 24.98
N CYS A 768 13.08 24.63 24.62
CA CYS A 768 12.17 24.68 23.46
C CYS A 768 10.98 25.62 23.71
N ILE A 769 10.38 25.57 24.91
CA ILE A 769 9.36 26.51 25.40
C ILE A 769 9.92 27.94 25.40
N ASP A 770 11.07 28.17 26.05
CA ASP A 770 11.75 29.47 26.14
C ASP A 770 12.03 30.10 24.75
N SER A 771 12.29 29.25 23.75
CA SER A 771 12.66 29.66 22.39
C SER A 771 11.48 29.67 21.40
N LYS A 772 10.31 29.14 21.79
CA LYS A 772 9.17 28.81 20.91
C LYS A 772 9.53 27.93 19.71
N VAL A 773 10.24 26.83 19.97
CA VAL A 773 10.68 25.85 18.97
C VAL A 773 9.99 24.50 19.23
N ASN A 774 9.58 23.80 18.19
CA ASN A 774 8.93 22.48 18.31
C ASN A 774 9.94 21.39 18.76
N LEU A 775 9.43 20.27 19.31
CA LEU A 775 10.26 19.13 19.75
C LEU A 775 9.65 17.78 19.32
N VAL A 776 10.50 16.86 18.86
CA VAL A 776 10.19 15.43 18.64
C VAL A 776 11.02 14.56 19.58
N THR A 777 10.42 13.55 20.20
CA THR A 777 11.16 12.52 20.97
C THR A 777 10.68 11.09 20.66
N ALA A 778 11.62 10.15 20.68
CA ALA A 778 11.38 8.71 20.55
C ALA A 778 11.21 8.04 21.93
N SER A 779 10.46 8.65 22.85
CA SER A 779 10.45 8.26 24.26
C SER A 779 9.08 8.46 24.92
N TYR A 780 8.84 7.68 25.98
CA TYR A 780 7.66 7.80 26.84
C TYR A 780 7.42 9.22 27.33
N LEU A 781 6.16 9.67 27.31
CA LEU A 781 5.74 10.94 27.92
C LEU A 781 5.75 10.78 29.45
N THR A 782 6.86 11.18 30.08
CA THR A 782 7.05 11.08 31.54
C THR A 782 6.19 12.09 32.31
N PRO A 783 5.91 11.89 33.61
CA PRO A 783 5.21 12.87 34.43
C PRO A 783 5.85 14.27 34.38
N ALA A 784 7.18 14.33 34.53
CA ALA A 784 7.96 15.57 34.43
C ALA A 784 7.99 16.22 33.02
N MET A 785 7.51 15.54 31.98
CA MET A 785 7.17 16.14 30.70
C MET A 785 5.71 16.60 30.68
N LYS A 786 4.76 15.78 31.15
CA LYS A 786 3.32 16.11 31.22
C LYS A 786 3.05 17.34 32.08
N GLU A 787 3.83 17.57 33.14
CA GLU A 787 3.84 18.79 33.97
C GLU A 787 4.11 20.08 33.16
N LEU A 788 4.69 19.99 31.97
CA LEU A 788 4.97 21.14 31.11
C LEU A 788 3.83 21.47 30.12
N GLN A 789 2.72 20.71 30.11
CA GLN A 789 1.62 20.85 29.12
C GLN A 789 1.18 22.31 28.91
N GLU A 790 0.76 22.99 29.98
CA GLU A 790 0.25 24.36 29.93
C GLU A 790 1.31 25.34 29.38
N SER A 791 2.59 25.12 29.71
CA SER A 791 3.71 25.93 29.22
C SER A 791 4.01 25.69 27.73
N VAL A 792 3.82 24.46 27.24
CA VAL A 792 3.95 24.10 25.82
C VAL A 792 2.81 24.71 25.00
N GLU A 793 1.57 24.62 25.50
CA GLU A 793 0.40 25.25 24.89
C GLU A 793 0.52 26.78 24.85
N ALA A 794 0.89 27.42 25.97
CA ALA A 794 1.11 28.87 26.03
C ALA A 794 2.30 29.36 25.17
N ALA A 795 3.30 28.51 24.93
CA ALA A 795 4.36 28.80 23.97
C ALA A 795 3.87 28.74 22.51
N GLY A 796 2.80 28.00 22.23
CA GLY A 796 2.23 27.80 20.89
C GLY A 796 2.96 26.73 20.06
N ILE A 797 3.68 25.81 20.71
CA ILE A 797 4.53 24.81 20.05
C ILE A 797 3.89 23.41 20.07
N THR A 798 4.39 22.53 19.22
CA THR A 798 4.09 21.09 19.20
C THR A 798 5.26 20.33 19.82
N VAL A 799 4.99 19.52 20.85
CA VAL A 799 5.98 18.60 21.43
C VAL A 799 5.47 17.18 21.28
N ILE A 800 5.85 16.51 20.19
CA ILE A 800 5.44 15.12 19.94
C ILE A 800 6.42 14.14 20.58
N SER A 801 5.90 13.28 21.44
CA SER A 801 6.63 12.20 22.12
C SER A 801 6.18 10.85 21.56
N GLU A 802 6.79 9.77 22.06
CA GLU A 802 6.36 8.40 21.75
C GLU A 802 6.44 8.06 20.24
N MET A 803 7.38 8.66 19.50
CA MET A 803 7.60 8.41 18.06
C MET A 803 8.68 7.36 17.74
N GLY A 804 8.65 6.21 18.42
CA GLY A 804 9.59 5.10 18.24
C GLY A 804 8.95 3.79 17.80
N LEU A 805 9.53 2.67 18.24
CA LEU A 805 9.00 1.31 18.07
C LEU A 805 8.04 0.96 19.22
N ASP A 806 8.56 1.04 20.44
CA ASP A 806 7.89 0.86 21.73
C ASP A 806 8.55 1.89 22.68
N PRO A 807 7.92 3.04 22.95
CA PRO A 807 6.61 3.47 22.47
C PRO A 807 6.65 4.05 21.04
N GLY A 808 5.63 3.75 20.24
CA GLY A 808 5.33 4.37 18.95
C GLY A 808 4.58 3.47 17.99
N LEU A 809 5.27 2.56 17.29
CA LEU A 809 4.60 1.63 16.36
C LEU A 809 3.60 0.71 17.05
N ASP A 810 3.83 0.35 18.32
CA ASP A 810 2.83 -0.36 19.15
C ASP A 810 1.52 0.45 19.28
N HIS A 811 1.62 1.75 19.56
CA HIS A 811 0.49 2.67 19.66
C HIS A 811 -0.23 2.82 18.31
N MET A 812 0.53 3.05 17.25
CA MET A 812 -0.02 3.31 15.91
C MET A 812 -0.75 2.08 15.36
N LEU A 813 -0.17 0.88 15.50
CA LEU A 813 -0.81 -0.38 15.08
C LEU A 813 -2.00 -0.76 15.95
N ALA A 814 -1.95 -0.48 17.25
CA ALA A 814 -3.10 -0.64 18.14
C ALA A 814 -4.26 0.28 17.72
N MET A 815 -4.01 1.58 17.59
CA MET A 815 -5.04 2.58 17.29
C MET A 815 -5.64 2.42 15.89
N GLU A 816 -4.83 2.08 14.87
CA GLU A 816 -5.35 1.81 13.52
C GLU A 816 -6.38 0.66 13.51
N CYS A 817 -6.17 -0.36 14.37
CA CYS A 817 -7.08 -1.49 14.54
C CYS A 817 -8.28 -1.15 15.44
N ILE A 818 -8.05 -0.44 16.54
CA ILE A 818 -9.08 -0.05 17.53
C ILE A 818 -10.08 0.94 16.91
N ASP A 819 -9.62 1.89 16.09
CA ASP A 819 -10.51 2.84 15.43
C ASP A 819 -11.31 2.17 14.30
N LYS A 820 -10.70 1.24 13.52
CA LYS A 820 -11.44 0.39 12.56
C LYS A 820 -12.52 -0.47 13.26
N ALA A 821 -12.25 -0.94 14.49
CA ALA A 821 -13.24 -1.65 15.30
C ALA A 821 -14.37 -0.71 15.78
N LYS A 822 -14.06 0.53 16.18
CA LYS A 822 -15.07 1.53 16.53
C LYS A 822 -15.91 1.96 15.32
N GLU A 823 -15.32 2.02 14.13
CA GLU A 823 -16.01 2.32 12.86
C GLU A 823 -17.11 1.30 12.52
N VAL A 824 -16.98 0.03 12.90
CA VAL A 824 -18.04 -1.00 12.78
C VAL A 824 -19.01 -1.05 13.96
N GLY A 825 -18.73 -0.30 15.04
CA GLY A 825 -19.45 -0.38 16.31
C GLY A 825 -19.02 -1.56 17.22
N ALA A 826 -17.91 -2.24 16.91
CA ALA A 826 -17.37 -3.31 17.72
C ALA A 826 -16.68 -2.77 18.98
N THR A 827 -16.80 -3.52 20.07
CA THR A 827 -16.21 -3.17 21.38
C THR A 827 -14.93 -3.95 21.59
N VAL A 828 -13.84 -3.27 21.94
CA VAL A 828 -12.58 -3.93 22.35
C VAL A 828 -12.78 -4.56 23.72
N VAL A 829 -12.57 -5.87 23.79
CA VAL A 829 -12.75 -6.68 25.01
C VAL A 829 -11.43 -7.26 25.54
N SER A 830 -10.41 -7.39 24.68
CA SER A 830 -9.03 -7.63 25.13
C SER A 830 -8.01 -6.93 24.24
N TYR A 831 -6.89 -6.52 24.85
CA TYR A 831 -5.69 -6.03 24.16
C TYR A 831 -4.45 -6.60 24.82
N THR A 832 -3.67 -7.35 24.03
CA THR A 832 -2.37 -7.89 24.41
C THR A 832 -1.32 -7.43 23.39
N SER A 833 -0.18 -6.90 23.84
CA SER A 833 0.89 -6.44 22.94
C SER A 833 2.26 -6.81 23.47
N PHE A 834 3.01 -7.56 22.68
CA PHE A 834 4.34 -8.07 23.01
C PHE A 834 5.36 -7.63 21.98
N CYS A 835 6.45 -6.99 22.43
CA CYS A 835 7.49 -6.42 21.56
C CYS A 835 8.90 -6.81 22.03
N GLY A 836 9.81 -7.10 21.11
CA GLY A 836 11.21 -7.36 21.41
C GLY A 836 12.15 -7.01 20.27
N GLY A 837 13.15 -6.18 20.57
CA GLY A 837 14.39 -6.11 19.79
C GLY A 837 15.37 -7.17 20.27
N LEU A 838 15.83 -8.01 19.36
CA LEU A 838 16.61 -9.22 19.59
C LEU A 838 17.79 -9.29 18.60
N PRO A 839 18.83 -10.11 18.81
CA PRO A 839 19.63 -10.58 17.67
C PRO A 839 18.76 -11.41 16.71
N ALA A 840 19.10 -11.42 15.42
CA ALA A 840 18.52 -12.41 14.51
C ALA A 840 18.89 -13.83 15.00
N PRO A 841 18.06 -14.87 14.73
CA PRO A 841 18.20 -16.19 15.37
C PRO A 841 19.61 -16.79 15.26
N GLU A 842 20.25 -16.65 14.11
CA GLU A 842 21.61 -17.11 13.80
C GLU A 842 22.72 -16.42 14.62
N TYR A 843 22.45 -15.26 15.23
CA TYR A 843 23.36 -14.51 16.11
C TYR A 843 22.95 -14.56 17.59
N SER A 844 22.01 -15.42 17.95
CA SER A 844 21.51 -15.59 19.32
C SER A 844 22.36 -16.52 20.20
N ASP A 845 23.45 -17.11 19.69
CA ASP A 845 24.28 -18.05 20.46
C ASP A 845 25.18 -17.35 21.49
N ASN A 846 24.61 -17.12 22.68
CA ASN A 846 25.32 -16.77 23.92
C ASN A 846 24.42 -17.11 25.13
N PRO A 847 24.94 -17.14 26.38
CA PRO A 847 24.15 -17.57 27.55
C PRO A 847 22.90 -16.73 27.85
N LEU A 848 22.85 -15.48 27.41
CA LEU A 848 21.69 -14.60 27.55
C LEU A 848 20.77 -14.61 26.33
N ARG A 849 21.20 -15.23 25.22
CA ARG A 849 20.55 -15.21 23.91
C ARG A 849 20.22 -13.78 23.45
N TYR A 850 21.10 -12.83 23.76
CA TYR A 850 20.86 -11.40 23.56
C TYR A 850 22.13 -10.66 23.14
N LYS A 851 21.98 -9.54 22.43
CA LYS A 851 23.07 -8.61 22.05
C LYS A 851 22.55 -7.17 22.15
N PHE A 852 23.42 -6.23 22.48
CA PHE A 852 23.05 -4.86 22.80
C PHE A 852 23.40 -3.89 21.68
N SER A 853 22.39 -3.21 21.14
CA SER A 853 22.52 -2.04 20.24
C SER A 853 22.20 -0.71 20.93
N TRP A 854 22.06 -0.71 22.26
CA TRP A 854 21.96 0.46 23.14
C TRP A 854 22.40 0.08 24.56
N SER A 855 22.56 1.05 25.47
CA SER A 855 23.09 0.81 26.81
C SER A 855 22.28 -0.24 27.60
N PRO A 856 22.91 -1.30 28.15
CA PRO A 856 22.21 -2.37 28.85
C PRO A 856 21.46 -1.95 30.13
N GLN A 857 21.82 -0.81 30.74
CA GLN A 857 21.37 -0.45 32.09
C GLN A 857 19.84 -0.37 32.22
N GLY A 858 19.16 0.23 31.24
CA GLY A 858 17.69 0.30 31.23
C GLY A 858 17.03 -1.07 31.03
N VAL A 859 17.67 -1.97 30.28
CA VAL A 859 17.20 -3.34 30.02
C VAL A 859 17.36 -4.22 31.27
N LEU A 860 18.47 -4.07 31.98
CA LEU A 860 18.73 -4.73 33.27
C LEU A 860 17.72 -4.26 34.32
N LEU A 861 17.56 -2.94 34.50
CA LEU A 861 16.64 -2.39 35.50
C LEU A 861 15.18 -2.78 35.25
N ASN A 862 14.74 -2.94 33.99
CA ASN A 862 13.38 -3.38 33.67
C ASN A 862 13.07 -4.81 34.16
N THR A 863 14.07 -5.63 34.51
CA THR A 863 13.84 -6.98 35.09
C THR A 863 13.49 -6.96 36.58
N VAL A 864 13.73 -5.85 37.28
CA VAL A 864 13.43 -5.67 38.71
C VAL A 864 12.39 -4.58 38.99
N GLN A 865 11.85 -3.94 37.94
CA GLN A 865 10.68 -3.06 38.06
C GLN A 865 9.41 -3.86 38.38
N PRO A 866 8.40 -3.25 39.03
CA PRO A 866 7.08 -3.85 39.17
C PRO A 866 6.36 -3.88 37.82
N ALA A 867 5.34 -4.74 37.70
CA ALA A 867 4.43 -4.75 36.57
C ALA A 867 2.97 -4.84 37.04
N VAL A 868 2.08 -4.08 36.41
CA VAL A 868 0.65 -4.03 36.71
C VAL A 868 -0.11 -4.17 35.40
N TYR A 869 -1.06 -5.11 35.32
CA TYR A 869 -1.84 -5.34 34.11
C TYR A 869 -3.23 -5.88 34.44
N LEU A 870 -4.15 -5.80 33.49
CA LEU A 870 -5.51 -6.34 33.66
C LEU A 870 -5.60 -7.69 32.94
N GLN A 871 -6.16 -8.70 33.60
CA GLN A 871 -6.42 -10.01 33.00
C GLN A 871 -7.75 -10.57 33.49
N ASN A 872 -8.65 -10.89 32.57
CA ASN A 872 -9.98 -11.46 32.84
C ASN A 872 -10.84 -10.64 33.83
N GLY A 873 -10.61 -9.33 33.91
CA GLY A 873 -11.27 -8.39 34.83
C GLY A 873 -10.51 -8.13 36.14
N GLU A 874 -9.46 -8.90 36.44
CA GLU A 874 -8.66 -8.74 37.65
C GLU A 874 -7.37 -7.95 37.38
N VAL A 875 -7.00 -7.05 38.30
CA VAL A 875 -5.75 -6.29 38.23
C VAL A 875 -4.63 -7.11 38.87
N ILE A 876 -3.76 -7.65 38.05
CA ILE A 876 -2.58 -8.40 38.49
C ILE A 876 -1.45 -7.41 38.78
N ASN A 877 -0.87 -7.50 39.98
CA ASN A 877 0.24 -6.66 40.43
C ASN A 877 1.44 -7.53 40.83
N ILE A 878 2.55 -7.36 40.12
CA ILE A 878 3.82 -8.03 40.37
C ILE A 878 4.78 -7.04 41.03
N PRO A 879 5.31 -7.33 42.24
CA PRO A 879 6.16 -6.41 42.98
C PRO A 879 7.54 -6.24 42.34
N ALA A 880 8.18 -5.13 42.68
CA ALA A 880 9.58 -4.85 42.35
C ALA A 880 10.54 -5.85 43.03
N GLY A 881 11.80 -5.89 42.57
CA GLY A 881 12.86 -6.72 43.15
C GLY A 881 13.10 -8.06 42.43
N GLY A 882 12.43 -8.31 41.31
CA GLY A 882 12.74 -9.42 40.40
C GLY A 882 11.66 -10.50 40.23
N ALA A 883 10.57 -10.43 41.00
CA ALA A 883 9.42 -11.35 40.88
C ALA A 883 8.79 -11.37 39.46
N LEU A 884 9.05 -10.34 38.66
CA LEU A 884 8.73 -10.28 37.23
C LEU A 884 9.28 -11.48 36.44
N LEU A 885 10.45 -11.98 36.82
CA LEU A 885 11.11 -13.10 36.13
C LEU A 885 10.50 -14.47 36.47
N ASP A 886 9.64 -14.54 37.48
CA ASP A 886 8.84 -15.73 37.81
C ASP A 886 7.51 -15.76 37.02
N SER A 887 7.11 -14.63 36.40
CA SER A 887 5.88 -14.48 35.59
C SER A 887 6.07 -14.78 34.09
N VAL A 888 7.21 -15.35 33.70
CA VAL A 888 7.62 -15.55 32.30
C VAL A 888 6.84 -16.69 31.66
N ILE A 889 6.24 -16.43 30.49
CA ILE A 889 5.49 -17.42 29.71
C ILE A 889 6.17 -17.73 28.36
N PRO A 890 6.08 -18.98 27.84
CA PRO A 890 6.46 -19.30 26.47
C PRO A 890 5.62 -18.52 25.44
N MET A 891 6.20 -18.22 24.28
CA MET A 891 5.58 -17.40 23.25
C MET A 891 5.62 -18.09 21.87
N ASP A 892 4.76 -19.10 21.71
CA ASP A 892 4.84 -20.07 20.61
C ASP A 892 4.14 -19.62 19.30
N PHE A 893 3.70 -18.36 19.20
CA PHE A 893 2.97 -17.83 18.03
C PHE A 893 3.80 -17.76 16.73
N PHE A 894 5.14 -17.83 16.82
CA PHE A 894 6.01 -18.06 15.67
C PHE A 894 6.80 -19.37 15.87
N PRO A 895 6.35 -20.52 15.31
CA PRO A 895 6.98 -21.82 15.54
C PRO A 895 8.47 -21.95 15.16
N GLY A 896 9.00 -21.02 14.37
CA GLY A 896 10.44 -20.91 14.05
C GLY A 896 11.28 -20.12 15.04
N LEU A 897 10.68 -19.51 16.06
CA LEU A 897 11.34 -18.66 17.06
C LEU A 897 11.06 -19.17 18.48
N ASN A 898 12.11 -19.54 19.22
CA ASN A 898 12.00 -20.05 20.58
C ASN A 898 11.90 -18.88 21.59
N LEU A 899 10.72 -18.26 21.65
CA LEU A 899 10.48 -17.04 22.43
C LEU A 899 9.91 -17.30 23.83
N GLU A 900 10.19 -16.35 24.72
CA GLU A 900 9.57 -16.19 26.04
C GLU A 900 9.14 -14.71 26.20
N GLY A 901 8.16 -14.45 27.04
CA GLY A 901 7.70 -13.09 27.32
C GLY A 901 7.28 -12.87 28.77
N PHE A 902 7.38 -11.60 29.21
CA PHE A 902 6.97 -11.15 30.55
C PHE A 902 6.34 -9.74 30.47
N PRO A 903 5.42 -9.39 31.39
CA PRO A 903 4.73 -8.09 31.37
C PRO A 903 5.68 -6.89 31.55
N ASN A 904 5.26 -5.71 31.11
CA ASN A 904 6.04 -4.46 31.12
C ASN A 904 5.30 -3.36 31.89
N ARG A 905 5.86 -2.96 33.04
CA ARG A 905 5.44 -1.76 33.79
C ARG A 905 3.93 -1.77 34.04
N ASP A 906 3.29 -0.61 34.09
CA ASP A 906 1.83 -0.49 34.11
C ASP A 906 1.25 -0.53 32.68
N SER A 907 0.37 -1.51 32.45
CA SER A 907 -0.46 -1.69 31.25
C SER A 907 -1.89 -1.16 31.42
N THR A 908 -2.36 -0.94 32.65
CA THR A 908 -3.75 -0.51 32.93
C THR A 908 -4.00 0.92 32.45
N LYS A 909 -2.99 1.80 32.55
CA LYS A 909 -3.00 3.17 32.01
C LYS A 909 -3.31 3.32 30.51
N TYR A 910 -3.31 2.25 29.72
CA TYR A 910 -3.68 2.31 28.29
C TYR A 910 -5.19 2.24 28.04
N ALA A 911 -6.00 1.89 29.06
CA ALA A 911 -7.46 1.81 28.96
C ALA A 911 -8.09 3.14 28.49
N GLU A 912 -7.63 4.26 29.05
CA GLU A 912 -8.17 5.60 28.77
C GLU A 912 -7.62 6.20 27.47
N PRO A 913 -6.29 6.28 27.21
CA PRO A 913 -5.75 6.89 25.99
C PRO A 913 -6.19 6.20 24.70
N TYR A 914 -6.39 4.88 24.72
CA TYR A 914 -6.92 4.14 23.57
C TYR A 914 -8.45 4.13 23.49
N GLY A 915 -9.16 4.56 24.55
CA GLY A 915 -10.61 4.48 24.65
C GLY A 915 -11.13 3.03 24.58
N ILE A 916 -10.59 2.16 25.44
CA ILE A 916 -10.90 0.73 25.52
C ILE A 916 -11.18 0.28 26.97
N GLN A 917 -11.79 1.15 27.79
CA GLN A 917 -12.14 0.89 29.19
C GLN A 917 -13.10 -0.32 29.38
N SER A 918 -13.72 -0.79 28.30
CA SER A 918 -14.52 -2.03 28.21
C SER A 918 -13.69 -3.32 28.22
N ALA A 919 -12.38 -3.24 28.01
CA ALA A 919 -11.53 -4.42 27.90
C ALA A 919 -11.33 -5.09 29.27
N HIS A 920 -11.60 -6.40 29.35
CA HIS A 920 -11.32 -7.21 30.53
C HIS A 920 -9.87 -7.68 30.61
N THR A 921 -9.08 -7.50 29.55
CA THR A 921 -7.65 -7.85 29.53
C THR A 921 -6.85 -6.76 28.83
N LEU A 922 -5.87 -6.18 29.52
CA LEU A 922 -4.98 -5.13 29.05
C LEU A 922 -3.55 -5.46 29.50
N LEU A 923 -2.78 -6.05 28.59
CA LEU A 923 -1.44 -6.57 28.86
C LEU A 923 -0.43 -6.04 27.82
N ARG A 924 0.65 -5.41 28.28
CA ARG A 924 1.84 -5.15 27.47
C ARG A 924 3.05 -5.87 28.05
N GLY A 925 3.95 -6.34 27.20
CA GLY A 925 5.13 -7.09 27.65
C GLY A 925 6.31 -7.13 26.68
N THR A 926 7.45 -7.60 27.20
CA THR A 926 8.71 -7.75 26.47
C THR A 926 8.83 -9.17 25.93
N LEU A 927 9.29 -9.31 24.68
CA LEU A 927 9.75 -10.59 24.11
C LEU A 927 11.26 -10.77 24.25
N ARG A 928 11.69 -12.00 24.53
CA ARG A 928 13.07 -12.47 24.57
C ARG A 928 13.17 -13.88 23.99
N TYR A 929 14.38 -14.36 23.71
CA TYR A 929 14.60 -15.78 23.46
C TYR A 929 14.64 -16.56 24.78
N LYS A 930 14.16 -17.80 24.73
CA LYS A 930 14.00 -18.67 25.89
C LYS A 930 15.30 -18.86 26.68
N GLY A 931 15.25 -18.61 27.99
CA GLY A 931 16.37 -18.69 28.93
C GLY A 931 17.01 -17.34 29.28
N TYR A 932 16.70 -16.24 28.58
CA TYR A 932 17.16 -14.89 28.94
C TYR A 932 16.77 -14.53 30.38
N SER A 933 15.49 -14.70 30.71
CA SER A 933 14.91 -14.30 32.00
C SER A 933 15.47 -15.16 33.13
N LYS A 934 15.74 -16.44 32.83
CA LYS A 934 16.44 -17.35 33.73
C LYS A 934 17.86 -16.86 34.02
N ALA A 935 18.63 -16.44 33.02
CA ALA A 935 19.96 -15.89 33.24
C ALA A 935 19.92 -14.59 34.06
N MET A 936 19.01 -13.66 33.72
CA MET A 936 18.81 -12.41 34.48
C MET A 936 18.42 -12.65 35.94
N GLY A 937 17.59 -13.65 36.23
CA GLY A 937 17.23 -14.04 37.59
C GLY A 937 18.45 -14.51 38.41
N GLY A 938 19.50 -15.03 37.76
CA GLY A 938 20.78 -15.30 38.40
C GLY A 938 21.51 -14.04 38.85
N PHE A 939 21.51 -13.00 38.02
CA PHE A 939 22.12 -11.70 38.37
C PHE A 939 21.35 -10.98 39.47
N VAL A 940 20.02 -11.11 39.52
CA VAL A 940 19.19 -10.61 40.63
C VAL A 940 19.52 -11.34 41.94
N LYS A 941 19.56 -12.69 41.95
CA LYS A 941 19.96 -13.48 43.13
C LYS A 941 21.34 -13.10 43.69
N LEU A 942 22.27 -12.68 42.82
CA LEU A 942 23.63 -12.24 43.18
C LEU A 942 23.73 -10.75 43.56
N GLY A 943 22.62 -10.00 43.55
CA GLY A 943 22.61 -8.56 43.89
C GLY A 943 23.25 -7.64 42.83
N LEU A 944 23.50 -8.16 41.62
CA LEU A 944 24.16 -7.40 40.55
C LEU A 944 23.24 -6.37 39.88
N VAL A 945 21.92 -6.60 39.92
CA VAL A 945 20.90 -5.68 39.38
C VAL A 945 20.46 -4.70 40.47
N ASN A 946 21.43 -4.01 41.09
CA ASN A 946 21.17 -2.94 42.06
C ASN A 946 21.61 -1.56 41.52
N SER A 947 20.69 -0.60 41.57
CA SER A 947 20.85 0.83 41.23
C SER A 947 21.48 1.68 42.33
N ASP A 948 21.54 1.21 43.57
CA ASP A 948 22.02 1.99 44.72
C ASP A 948 23.47 2.47 44.55
N PRO A 949 23.83 3.67 45.03
CA PRO A 949 25.21 4.15 45.02
C PRO A 949 26.15 3.18 45.76
N TYR A 950 27.16 2.65 45.07
CA TYR A 950 28.02 1.60 45.62
C TYR A 950 29.50 2.04 45.62
N PRO A 951 30.09 2.41 46.77
CA PRO A 951 31.40 3.07 46.81
C PRO A 951 32.53 2.33 46.09
N LEU A 952 32.57 0.99 46.14
CA LEU A 952 33.68 0.20 45.57
C LEU A 952 33.75 0.18 44.03
N VAL A 953 32.75 0.72 43.33
CA VAL A 953 32.79 0.88 41.85
C VAL A 953 32.86 2.34 41.41
N SER A 954 32.86 3.30 42.35
CA SER A 954 32.87 4.72 42.06
C SER A 954 34.25 5.21 41.56
N ALA A 955 34.27 6.40 40.95
CA ALA A 955 35.49 6.99 40.40
C ALA A 955 36.57 7.38 41.44
N THR A 956 36.24 7.35 42.74
CA THR A 956 37.15 7.69 43.85
C THR A 956 37.69 6.47 44.58
N ALA A 957 37.24 5.26 44.25
CA ALA A 957 37.69 4.02 44.87
C ALA A 957 38.91 3.40 44.13
N PRO A 958 39.76 2.63 44.84
CA PRO A 958 40.77 1.80 44.18
C PRO A 958 40.12 0.71 43.31
N SER A 959 40.73 0.43 42.16
CA SER A 959 40.20 -0.53 41.17
C SER A 959 40.00 -1.93 41.78
N ILE A 960 38.79 -2.47 41.61
CA ILE A 960 38.38 -3.79 42.08
C ILE A 960 38.16 -4.75 40.89
N THR A 961 38.50 -6.03 41.05
CA THR A 961 38.19 -7.07 40.06
C THR A 961 36.79 -7.62 40.25
N TRP A 962 36.20 -8.23 39.21
CA TRP A 962 34.90 -8.88 39.32
C TRP A 962 34.88 -9.97 40.39
N LYS A 963 35.94 -10.80 40.47
CA LYS A 963 36.19 -11.72 41.58
C LYS A 963 36.13 -11.02 42.93
N GLY A 964 36.81 -9.88 43.09
CA GLY A 964 36.83 -9.10 44.32
C GLY A 964 35.45 -8.58 44.71
N LEU A 965 34.69 -8.03 43.76
CA LEU A 965 33.33 -7.55 43.97
C LEU A 965 32.36 -8.71 44.32
N MET A 966 32.46 -9.85 43.63
CA MET A 966 31.63 -11.03 43.92
C MET A 966 31.93 -11.60 45.32
N CYS A 967 33.20 -11.60 45.76
CA CYS A 967 33.54 -11.93 47.14
C CYS A 967 32.84 -10.99 48.14
N GLN A 968 32.87 -9.68 47.93
CA GLN A 968 32.19 -8.71 48.82
C GLN A 968 30.67 -8.93 48.86
N LEU A 969 30.02 -9.12 47.71
CA LEU A 969 28.57 -9.36 47.64
C LEU A 969 28.12 -10.68 48.30
N LEU A 970 29.03 -11.62 48.49
CA LEU A 970 28.80 -12.90 49.19
C LEU A 970 29.35 -12.94 50.62
N GLY A 971 29.89 -11.83 51.15
CA GLY A 971 30.49 -11.77 52.48
C GLY A 971 31.80 -12.56 52.63
N LEU A 972 32.48 -12.87 51.52
CA LEU A 972 33.70 -13.68 51.46
C LEU A 972 34.97 -12.81 51.47
N LYS A 973 36.05 -13.35 52.03
CA LYS A 973 37.37 -12.69 52.00
C LYS A 973 37.93 -12.66 50.56
N PRO A 974 38.52 -11.54 50.08
CA PRO A 974 39.09 -11.48 48.72
C PRO A 974 40.15 -12.53 48.39
N SER A 975 40.85 -13.07 49.40
CA SER A 975 41.86 -14.12 49.27
C SER A 975 41.31 -15.54 49.06
N VAL A 976 39.99 -15.71 48.90
CA VAL A 976 39.36 -17.02 48.66
C VAL A 976 39.80 -17.65 47.33
N LYS A 977 40.02 -18.98 47.36
CA LYS A 977 40.31 -19.80 46.16
C LYS A 977 39.12 -19.73 45.19
N SER A 978 39.40 -19.56 43.89
CA SER A 978 38.35 -19.36 42.88
C SER A 978 37.34 -20.53 42.79
N SER A 979 37.75 -21.76 43.14
CA SER A 979 36.85 -22.92 43.27
C SER A 979 35.78 -22.72 44.35
N SER A 980 36.15 -22.21 45.52
CA SER A 980 35.22 -21.96 46.64
C SER A 980 34.34 -20.74 46.39
N LEU A 981 34.82 -19.74 45.62
CA LEU A 981 33.96 -18.66 45.12
C LEU A 981 32.91 -19.21 44.15
N LYS A 982 33.31 -20.04 43.18
CA LYS A 982 32.40 -20.71 42.23
C LYS A 982 31.34 -21.54 42.96
N GLU A 983 31.73 -22.27 43.98
CA GLU A 983 30.82 -23.05 44.83
C GLU A 983 29.83 -22.16 45.62
N ALA A 984 30.30 -21.06 46.21
CA ALA A 984 29.43 -20.11 46.91
C ALA A 984 28.41 -19.45 45.96
N VAL A 985 28.84 -19.06 44.76
CA VAL A 985 27.99 -18.52 43.69
C VAL A 985 26.96 -19.56 43.26
N TYR A 986 27.38 -20.80 42.97
CA TYR A 986 26.49 -21.89 42.58
C TYR A 986 25.42 -22.18 43.64
N ASN A 987 25.79 -22.19 44.92
CA ASN A 987 24.84 -22.33 46.02
C ASN A 987 23.88 -21.13 46.12
N LYS A 988 24.36 -19.88 45.99
CA LYS A 988 23.53 -18.67 46.00
C LYS A 988 22.54 -18.60 44.82
N LEU A 989 22.91 -19.17 43.68
CA LEU A 989 22.04 -19.32 42.51
C LEU A 989 20.97 -20.42 42.69
N GLY A 990 21.04 -21.25 43.73
CA GLY A 990 20.15 -22.38 43.93
C GLY A 990 20.56 -23.64 43.15
N LYS A 991 21.87 -23.80 42.90
CA LYS A 991 22.50 -24.92 42.16
C LYS A 991 22.06 -25.03 40.69
N ASP A 992 21.74 -23.90 40.06
CA ASP A 992 21.42 -23.86 38.64
C ASP A 992 22.68 -23.71 37.75
N ASN A 993 22.94 -24.72 36.92
CA ASN A 993 24.11 -24.74 36.03
C ASN A 993 24.05 -23.65 34.95
N SER A 994 22.88 -23.33 34.40
CA SER A 994 22.74 -22.32 33.33
C SER A 994 22.89 -20.88 33.83
N GLN A 995 22.48 -20.60 35.08
CA GLN A 995 22.78 -19.32 35.73
C GLN A 995 24.29 -19.20 36.04
N LEU A 996 24.94 -20.28 36.47
CA LEU A 996 26.38 -20.30 36.72
C LEU A 996 27.18 -20.09 35.42
N GLU A 997 26.83 -20.80 34.35
CA GLU A 997 27.42 -20.67 33.01
C GLU A 997 27.36 -19.22 32.51
N ALA A 998 26.22 -18.53 32.64
CA ALA A 998 26.09 -17.13 32.25
C ALA A 998 27.00 -16.18 33.07
N VAL A 999 27.17 -16.44 34.36
CA VAL A 999 28.05 -15.66 35.26
C VAL A 999 29.53 -15.91 34.94
N GLU A 1000 29.92 -17.16 34.62
CA GLU A 1000 31.28 -17.52 34.24
C GLU A 1000 31.67 -17.00 32.85
N TRP A 1001 30.78 -17.17 31.85
CA TRP A 1001 31.02 -16.73 30.46
C TRP A 1001 31.18 -15.20 30.35
N LEU A 1002 30.42 -14.44 31.15
CA LEU A 1002 30.62 -12.99 31.26
C LEU A 1002 31.94 -12.61 31.96
N GLY A 1003 32.63 -13.53 32.62
CA GLY A 1003 33.88 -13.27 33.34
C GLY A 1003 33.68 -12.73 34.76
N LEU A 1004 32.47 -12.78 35.31
CA LEU A 1004 32.11 -12.12 36.59
C LEU A 1004 32.73 -12.79 37.84
N LEU A 1005 33.44 -13.92 37.67
CA LEU A 1005 34.24 -14.58 38.72
C LEU A 1005 35.76 -14.42 38.50
N GLY A 1006 36.16 -13.71 37.45
CA GLY A 1006 37.56 -13.54 37.04
C GLY A 1006 38.20 -12.25 37.55
N ASP A 1007 39.50 -12.13 37.28
CA ASP A 1007 40.32 -10.98 37.70
C ASP A 1007 40.25 -9.79 36.73
N GLU A 1008 39.26 -9.75 35.83
CA GLU A 1008 38.96 -8.57 35.02
C GLU A 1008 38.50 -7.39 35.89
N PRO A 1009 38.97 -6.15 35.63
CA PRO A 1009 38.58 -4.97 36.40
C PRO A 1009 37.11 -4.58 36.14
N VAL A 1010 36.42 -4.21 37.21
CA VAL A 1010 35.04 -3.70 37.17
C VAL A 1010 35.03 -2.30 36.56
N PRO A 1011 34.15 -1.99 35.59
CA PRO A 1011 34.04 -0.65 35.03
C PRO A 1011 33.57 0.38 36.07
N ILE A 1012 34.22 1.55 36.11
CA ILE A 1012 33.84 2.66 36.98
C ILE A 1012 32.39 3.09 36.67
N ALA A 1013 31.55 3.13 37.70
CA ALA A 1013 30.14 3.56 37.64
C ALA A 1013 29.65 3.94 39.05
N ASP A 1014 28.51 4.61 39.13
CA ASP A 1014 27.96 5.05 40.41
C ASP A 1014 27.30 3.90 41.20
N SER A 1015 26.87 2.84 40.49
CA SER A 1015 26.18 1.67 41.05
C SER A 1015 26.54 0.36 40.35
N ILE A 1016 26.25 -0.77 41.00
CA ILE A 1016 26.63 -2.12 40.54
C ILE A 1016 25.98 -2.44 39.18
N VAL A 1017 24.71 -2.12 38.98
CA VAL A 1017 24.02 -2.34 37.70
C VAL A 1017 24.61 -1.47 36.57
N GLY A 1018 25.13 -0.28 36.89
CA GLY A 1018 25.85 0.57 35.94
C GLY A 1018 27.21 0.00 35.55
N ALA A 1019 27.94 -0.60 36.51
CA ALA A 1019 29.19 -1.30 36.25
C ALA A 1019 28.98 -2.58 35.42
N LEU A 1020 27.94 -3.37 35.75
CA LEU A 1020 27.52 -4.53 34.97
C LEU A 1020 27.11 -4.12 33.55
N ALA A 1021 26.32 -3.06 33.38
CA ALA A 1021 25.90 -2.59 32.06
C ALA A 1021 27.10 -2.24 31.17
N LYS A 1022 28.03 -1.43 31.67
CA LYS A 1022 29.29 -1.09 30.96
C LYS A 1022 30.17 -2.32 30.68
N HIS A 1023 30.01 -3.41 31.44
CA HIS A 1023 30.73 -4.65 31.20
C HIS A 1023 30.05 -5.48 30.10
N MET A 1024 28.73 -5.65 30.17
CA MET A 1024 27.94 -6.37 29.17
C MET A 1024 27.97 -5.69 27.80
N GLU A 1025 28.01 -4.35 27.76
CA GLU A 1025 28.18 -3.56 26.53
C GLU A 1025 29.49 -3.89 25.78
N ARG A 1026 30.54 -4.32 26.50
CA ARG A 1026 31.82 -4.77 25.91
C ARG A 1026 31.84 -6.27 25.57
N LYS A 1027 31.03 -7.09 26.25
CA LYS A 1027 30.99 -8.57 26.10
C LYS A 1027 29.93 -9.04 25.09
N LEU A 1028 28.87 -8.25 24.87
CA LEU A 1028 27.71 -8.59 24.02
C LEU A 1028 27.35 -7.49 22.99
N PRO A 1029 28.31 -6.83 22.30
CA PRO A 1029 28.00 -5.99 21.15
C PRO A 1029 27.57 -6.85 19.93
N PHE A 1030 27.00 -6.20 18.92
CA PHE A 1030 26.91 -6.78 17.57
C PHE A 1030 28.26 -6.69 16.85
N GLY A 1031 28.67 -7.80 16.25
CA GLY A 1031 29.87 -7.90 15.41
C GLY A 1031 29.67 -7.41 13.98
N ALA A 1032 30.76 -7.32 13.22
CA ALA A 1032 30.71 -6.90 11.82
C ALA A 1032 29.95 -7.92 10.95
N GLY A 1033 28.85 -7.47 10.34
CA GLY A 1033 27.97 -8.32 9.53
C GLY A 1033 26.92 -9.10 10.33
N GLU A 1034 26.85 -8.93 11.65
CA GLU A 1034 25.73 -9.43 12.45
C GLU A 1034 24.53 -8.47 12.36
N ARG A 1035 23.31 -9.02 12.42
CA ARG A 1035 22.07 -8.24 12.33
C ARG A 1035 21.12 -8.52 13.50
N ASP A 1036 20.36 -7.50 13.86
CA ASP A 1036 19.26 -7.55 14.81
C ASP A 1036 17.93 -7.89 14.11
N MET A 1037 16.91 -8.13 14.93
CA MET A 1037 15.54 -8.40 14.54
C MET A 1037 14.59 -7.71 15.52
N ILE A 1038 13.56 -7.05 14.99
CA ILE A 1038 12.37 -6.66 15.76
C ILE A 1038 11.29 -7.72 15.54
N VAL A 1039 10.64 -8.12 16.63
CA VAL A 1039 9.40 -8.89 16.62
C VAL A 1039 8.38 -8.14 17.47
N MET A 1040 7.20 -7.86 16.90
CA MET A 1040 6.05 -7.32 17.62
C MET A 1040 4.79 -8.10 17.23
N ARG A 1041 3.98 -8.41 18.24
CA ARG A 1041 2.70 -9.11 18.14
C ARG A 1041 1.66 -8.33 18.93
N ASN A 1042 0.65 -7.77 18.27
CA ASN A 1042 -0.56 -7.28 18.92
C ASN A 1042 -1.69 -8.29 18.71
N GLU A 1043 -2.43 -8.61 19.77
CA GLU A 1043 -3.65 -9.44 19.73
C GLU A 1043 -4.79 -8.65 20.38
N ILE A 1044 -5.82 -8.36 19.60
CA ILE A 1044 -6.91 -7.47 19.98
C ILE A 1044 -8.23 -8.24 19.81
N GLY A 1045 -8.85 -8.61 20.93
CA GLY A 1045 -10.13 -9.30 20.94
C GLY A 1045 -11.27 -8.29 20.81
N LEU A 1046 -12.09 -8.47 19.78
CA LEU A 1046 -13.21 -7.61 19.43
C LEU A 1046 -14.53 -8.35 19.64
N ARG A 1047 -15.51 -7.68 20.25
CA ARG A 1047 -16.90 -8.13 20.33
C ARG A 1047 -17.72 -7.31 19.34
N HIS A 1048 -18.21 -7.94 18.29
CA HIS A 1048 -19.01 -7.29 17.24
C HIS A 1048 -20.46 -7.08 17.68
N PRO A 1049 -21.20 -6.12 17.08
CA PRO A 1049 -22.63 -5.92 17.36
C PRO A 1049 -23.50 -7.14 17.06
N SER A 1050 -23.08 -7.99 16.11
CA SER A 1050 -23.70 -9.28 15.80
C SER A 1050 -23.41 -10.39 16.85
N GLY A 1051 -22.65 -10.07 17.90
CA GLY A 1051 -22.37 -10.93 19.06
C GLY A 1051 -21.12 -11.80 18.93
N HIS A 1052 -20.63 -12.03 17.70
CA HIS A 1052 -19.45 -12.86 17.46
C HIS A 1052 -18.16 -12.23 18.02
N PHE A 1053 -17.13 -13.06 18.21
CA PHE A 1053 -15.83 -12.64 18.71
C PHE A 1053 -14.77 -12.73 17.59
N GLU A 1054 -13.94 -11.71 17.44
CA GLU A 1054 -12.82 -11.70 16.48
C GLU A 1054 -11.51 -11.48 17.25
N ASP A 1055 -10.59 -12.44 17.19
CA ASP A 1055 -9.19 -12.18 17.54
C ASP A 1055 -8.49 -11.53 16.35
N LYS A 1056 -8.06 -10.28 16.51
CA LYS A 1056 -7.31 -9.53 15.50
C LYS A 1056 -5.83 -9.52 15.83
N LEU A 1057 -5.05 -10.13 14.95
CA LEU A 1057 -3.65 -10.45 15.14
C LEU A 1057 -2.82 -9.54 14.22
N ILE A 1058 -1.85 -8.81 14.76
CA ILE A 1058 -0.98 -7.90 13.99
C ILE A 1058 0.48 -8.27 14.24
N ASP A 1059 1.16 -8.70 13.18
CA ASP A 1059 2.53 -9.17 13.19
C ASP A 1059 3.45 -8.16 12.49
N LEU A 1060 4.44 -7.63 13.20
CA LEU A 1060 5.53 -6.84 12.63
C LEU A 1060 6.87 -7.55 12.91
N VAL A 1061 7.56 -7.95 11.85
CA VAL A 1061 8.87 -8.61 11.92
C VAL A 1061 9.82 -7.91 10.94
N VAL A 1062 10.91 -7.35 11.47
CA VAL A 1062 11.88 -6.55 10.69
C VAL A 1062 13.29 -7.04 11.02
N TYR A 1063 14.13 -7.23 10.01
CA TYR A 1063 15.55 -7.56 10.17
C TYR A 1063 16.44 -6.35 9.86
N GLY A 1064 17.62 -6.30 10.50
CA GLY A 1064 18.67 -5.34 10.18
C GLY A 1064 19.33 -5.68 8.85
N ASP A 1065 19.81 -4.66 8.14
CA ASP A 1065 20.44 -4.83 6.82
C ASP A 1065 21.96 -4.97 6.95
N ASP A 1066 22.55 -6.03 6.36
CA ASP A 1066 23.98 -6.38 6.45
C ASP A 1066 24.96 -5.24 6.10
N LYS A 1067 24.49 -4.21 5.38
CA LYS A 1067 25.24 -3.02 4.94
C LYS A 1067 24.49 -1.70 5.16
N GLY A 1068 23.36 -1.73 5.87
CA GLY A 1068 22.45 -0.60 6.04
C GLY A 1068 22.25 -0.26 7.51
N TYR A 1069 20.99 -0.32 7.98
CA TYR A 1069 20.64 0.03 9.35
C TYR A 1069 20.06 -1.18 10.11
N SER A 1070 20.27 -1.19 11.42
CA SER A 1070 19.68 -2.19 12.32
C SER A 1070 18.14 -2.08 12.30
N ALA A 1071 17.44 -3.17 12.53
CA ALA A 1071 15.98 -3.22 12.65
C ALA A 1071 15.48 -2.23 13.72
N MET A 1072 16.13 -2.21 14.89
CA MET A 1072 15.85 -1.24 15.96
C MET A 1072 16.11 0.21 15.50
N ALA A 1073 17.23 0.47 14.82
CA ALA A 1073 17.52 1.81 14.30
C ALA A 1073 16.45 2.27 13.29
N LYS A 1074 16.01 1.40 12.36
CA LYS A 1074 14.96 1.69 11.38
C LYS A 1074 13.60 1.94 12.05
N THR A 1075 13.15 1.03 12.90
CA THR A 1075 11.82 1.08 13.54
C THR A 1075 11.65 2.15 14.60
N VAL A 1076 12.73 2.70 15.16
CA VAL A 1076 12.67 3.89 16.04
C VAL A 1076 12.95 5.18 15.24
N GLY A 1077 13.94 5.14 14.34
CA GLY A 1077 14.43 6.32 13.63
C GLY A 1077 13.48 6.81 12.54
N TYR A 1078 12.92 5.93 11.70
CA TYR A 1078 12.03 6.37 10.61
C TYR A 1078 10.72 6.99 11.14
N PRO A 1079 9.98 6.44 12.12
CA PRO A 1079 8.82 7.11 12.70
C PRO A 1079 9.14 8.50 13.27
N THR A 1080 10.25 8.64 14.00
CA THR A 1080 10.75 9.94 14.48
C THR A 1080 11.02 10.93 13.34
N ALA A 1081 11.68 10.49 12.27
CA ALA A 1081 12.01 11.36 11.13
C ALA A 1081 10.77 11.73 10.29
N ILE A 1082 9.81 10.82 10.14
CA ILE A 1082 8.55 11.09 9.46
C ILE A 1082 7.74 12.12 10.24
N ALA A 1083 7.56 11.95 11.56
CA ALA A 1083 6.88 12.93 12.40
C ALA A 1083 7.62 14.28 12.44
N ALA A 1084 8.96 14.28 12.49
CA ALA A 1084 9.76 15.50 12.37
C ALA A 1084 9.48 16.25 11.05
N LYS A 1085 9.44 15.53 9.91
CA LYS A 1085 9.09 16.16 8.63
C LYS A 1085 7.65 16.66 8.59
N MET A 1086 6.70 15.91 9.14
CA MET A 1086 5.29 16.33 9.26
C MET A 1086 5.13 17.63 10.08
N VAL A 1087 5.84 17.77 11.21
CA VAL A 1087 5.84 19.01 12.01
C VAL A 1087 6.48 20.19 11.24
N LEU A 1088 7.56 19.98 10.50
CA LEU A 1088 8.20 21.04 9.68
C LEU A 1088 7.32 21.52 8.52
N ASN A 1089 6.50 20.61 7.98
CA ASN A 1089 5.56 20.80 6.88
C ASN A 1089 4.16 21.28 7.32
N GLY A 1090 3.89 21.38 8.63
CA GLY A 1090 2.56 21.74 9.14
C GLY A 1090 1.48 20.66 8.92
N GLU A 1091 1.88 19.41 8.62
CA GLU A 1091 0.97 18.25 8.50
C GLU A 1091 0.44 17.80 9.87
N ILE A 1092 1.09 18.22 10.96
CA ILE A 1092 0.60 18.09 12.35
C ILE A 1092 0.30 19.50 12.86
N ASP A 1093 -0.99 19.79 12.98
CA ASP A 1093 -1.56 21.06 13.42
C ASP A 1093 -1.59 21.18 14.96
N ALA A 1094 -1.87 20.08 15.66
CA ALA A 1094 -1.99 19.97 17.11
C ALA A 1094 -0.83 20.65 17.91
N LYS A 1095 -1.18 21.26 19.05
CA LYS A 1095 -0.28 21.94 20.00
C LYS A 1095 -0.35 21.29 21.38
N GLY A 1096 0.60 21.61 22.26
CA GLY A 1096 0.78 20.92 23.53
C GLY A 1096 1.70 19.69 23.41
N MET A 1097 1.69 18.82 24.43
CA MET A 1097 2.29 17.48 24.30
C MET A 1097 1.38 16.60 23.45
N VAL A 1098 1.97 15.95 22.44
CA VAL A 1098 1.27 15.10 21.47
C VAL A 1098 1.87 13.70 21.50
N ILE A 1099 1.04 12.68 21.29
CA ILE A 1099 1.42 11.26 21.15
C ILE A 1099 0.65 10.65 19.97
N PRO A 1100 1.15 9.61 19.28
CA PRO A 1100 0.64 9.17 17.97
C PRO A 1100 -0.62 8.30 18.06
N LEU A 1101 -1.66 8.77 18.76
CA LEU A 1101 -2.93 8.06 18.95
C LEU A 1101 -4.03 8.48 17.96
N THR A 1102 -3.86 9.61 17.26
CA THR A 1102 -4.87 10.16 16.35
C THR A 1102 -4.60 9.80 14.88
N LYS A 1103 -5.67 9.57 14.11
CA LYS A 1103 -5.62 9.06 12.72
C LYS A 1103 -4.86 9.98 11.74
N ASN A 1104 -4.84 11.30 12.00
CA ASN A 1104 -4.04 12.28 11.25
C ASN A 1104 -2.53 12.16 11.49
N ILE A 1105 -2.10 11.54 12.60
CA ILE A 1105 -0.69 11.24 12.89
C ILE A 1105 -0.37 9.80 12.48
N TYR A 1106 -1.08 8.81 13.03
CA TYR A 1106 -0.71 7.41 12.81
C TYR A 1106 -0.90 6.96 11.35
N GLY A 1107 -1.94 7.45 10.65
CA GLY A 1107 -2.22 7.06 9.27
C GLY A 1107 -1.07 7.40 8.31
N PRO A 1108 -0.66 8.68 8.20
CA PRO A 1108 0.47 9.07 7.35
C PRO A 1108 1.81 8.48 7.79
N VAL A 1109 2.03 8.22 9.09
CA VAL A 1109 3.26 7.56 9.56
C VAL A 1109 3.28 6.09 9.16
N LEU A 1110 2.20 5.34 9.41
CA LEU A 1110 2.07 3.92 9.06
C LEU A 1110 2.17 3.68 7.54
N GLU A 1111 1.69 4.61 6.72
CA GLU A 1111 1.86 4.52 5.27
C GLU A 1111 3.31 4.79 4.84
N ARG A 1112 3.94 5.84 5.38
CA ARG A 1112 5.32 6.23 5.02
C ARG A 1112 6.36 5.18 5.44
N ILE A 1113 6.19 4.52 6.59
CA ILE A 1113 7.13 3.45 7.01
C ILE A 1113 7.08 2.20 6.10
N ARG A 1114 5.98 1.93 5.40
CA ARG A 1114 5.89 0.83 4.42
C ARG A 1114 6.86 1.06 3.25
N SER A 1115 7.03 2.33 2.84
CA SER A 1115 8.01 2.73 1.82
C SER A 1115 9.47 2.55 2.27
N GLU A 1116 9.73 2.59 3.58
CA GLU A 1116 11.03 2.28 4.20
C GLU A 1116 11.23 0.77 4.47
N GLY A 1117 10.34 -0.09 3.96
CA GLY A 1117 10.40 -1.55 4.12
C GLY A 1117 9.94 -2.08 5.48
N ILE A 1118 9.36 -1.24 6.34
CA ILE A 1118 8.75 -1.68 7.60
C ILE A 1118 7.31 -2.10 7.31
N VAL A 1119 7.12 -3.40 7.07
CA VAL A 1119 5.83 -4.00 6.74
C VAL A 1119 5.32 -4.83 7.92
N TYR A 1120 4.02 -4.71 8.19
CA TYR A 1120 3.29 -5.55 9.13
C TYR A 1120 2.20 -6.34 8.38
N ARG A 1121 1.68 -7.39 9.02
CA ARG A 1121 0.56 -8.21 8.52
C ARG A 1121 -0.56 -8.20 9.54
N THR A 1122 -1.80 -8.31 9.06
CA THR A 1122 -2.98 -8.46 9.91
C THR A 1122 -3.72 -9.74 9.53
N GLN A 1123 -4.15 -10.50 10.54
CA GLN A 1123 -4.98 -11.69 10.40
C GLN A 1123 -6.14 -11.59 11.38
N SER A 1124 -7.33 -11.99 10.95
CA SER A 1124 -8.53 -12.07 11.80
C SER A 1124 -8.94 -13.53 11.99
N VAL A 1125 -9.31 -13.90 13.21
CA VAL A 1125 -9.81 -15.24 13.56
C VAL A 1125 -11.15 -15.09 14.28
N ILE A 1126 -12.24 -15.44 13.59
CA ILE A 1126 -13.58 -15.41 14.17
C ILE A 1126 -13.79 -16.64 15.05
N ARG A 1127 -14.32 -16.44 16.26
CA ARG A 1127 -14.88 -17.48 17.13
C ARG A 1127 -16.38 -17.21 17.29
N GLN A 1128 -17.18 -18.24 17.03
CA GLN A 1128 -18.63 -18.26 17.31
C GLN A 1128 -18.88 -18.64 18.78
#